data_AF-A0A7W1IZT8-F1
#
_entry.id   AF-A0A7W1IZT8-F1
#
_cell.length_a   1.000
_cell.length_b   1.000
_cell.length_c   1.000
_cell.angle_alpha   90.00
_cell.angle_beta   90.00
_cell.angle_gamma   90.00
#
_symmetry.space_group_name_H-M   'P 1'
#
loop_
_entity.id
_entity.type
_entity.pdbx_description
1 polymer ?
#
loop_
_entity_poly.entity_id
_entity_poly.type
_entity_poly.pdbx_seq_one_letter_code
_entity_poly.pdbx_strand_id
1 'polypeptide(L)'
;MTRHLLLALFLISGSLHGASVVSPTTPLPPLLKDPEEPIVFPADAGVIDVTKPPYNAKGDGKTDDSDAIQKALDDHPSNNRIIYLPNGTYLVSHQIEFGLSRRMHPGMKIDGRDGKHQRLTILQGQTRDKTIIKLADNCPEFQKTGIQPKEEDIGRPVVRGVVWTGENVAQHFRNAIRNLTVDTGKGNPGAAGVQFNASNQGCMHAVKIVSGDGQGGIGLDIGFTGDSGPAVVRHLEVIGFDYGIWASNLNSFTVWDVQLKGQKKAGIRSPFEVLMLHRVRSDNTVPALSIGNRWSSHVTLIDAELLGGSPDQPAILVDGKPNEKHLFARNVKVSGYGLTVKSTADEKLNAKGDLDEYSYGPITKAFPDCVPRTLNLPVKDAPAVPWGDPTNDWANVITHGAVGDGKNDDTAAVQKAIDSGAKVVYFPGGKQYRCTQLILRANVQRLIACEAYLNAEILVQDGKAPAVVIERFMPTWDQGDKGVKIRQQSKRALIVRDINGWIYQEELGDIFVDDVVGALHMRKPGASVWCRYLNYESSPGPSLTNDGGNLWIMGSKIEHPEPQVELLNGSRTEILGAMWYAGFGDVVVKPGIRIVDSAATLVGHRQHSFGSGRWKNWIEVQRKGEKFLWTDWTLDFLSTATQADLDAVKKLKKP
;
A
#
# COMPACT_ATOMS: atom_id res chain seq x y z
N MET A 1 -21.93 38.52 44.01
CA MET A 1 -22.16 37.24 43.31
C MET A 1 -22.53 37.56 41.88
N THR A 2 -21.58 37.47 40.95
CA THR A 2 -21.80 37.78 39.53
C THR A 2 -20.99 36.79 38.73
N ARG A 3 -21.64 35.73 38.25
CA ARG A 3 -21.06 34.82 37.25
C ARG A 3 -21.77 35.08 35.93
N HIS A 4 -21.01 35.57 34.96
CA HIS A 4 -21.41 35.68 33.57
C HIS A 4 -21.51 34.27 32.97
N LEU A 5 -22.66 33.98 32.38
CA LEU A 5 -22.92 32.73 31.66
C LEU A 5 -22.42 32.92 30.21
N LEU A 6 -21.30 32.30 29.86
CA LEU A 6 -20.91 32.14 28.46
C LEU A 6 -21.76 31.01 27.86
N LEU A 7 -22.68 31.37 26.97
CA LEU A 7 -23.45 30.43 26.17
C LEU A 7 -22.57 29.95 25.01
N ALA A 8 -21.99 28.75 25.13
CA ALA A 8 -21.37 28.07 24.01
C ALA A 8 -22.48 27.52 23.10
N LEU A 9 -22.70 28.15 21.94
CA LEU A 9 -23.54 27.58 20.88
C LEU A 9 -22.87 26.31 20.35
N PHE A 10 -23.37 25.15 20.75
CA PHE A 10 -23.17 23.92 20.00
C PHE A 10 -24.06 24.00 18.75
N LEU A 11 -23.48 24.35 17.61
CA LEU A 11 -24.10 24.13 16.30
C LEU A 11 -24.19 22.62 16.08
N ILE A 12 -25.40 22.07 16.27
CA ILE A 12 -25.75 20.72 15.83
C ILE A 12 -25.71 20.74 14.31
N SER A 13 -24.65 20.20 13.72
CA SER A 13 -24.58 19.92 12.29
C SER A 13 -25.52 18.75 11.98
N GLY A 14 -26.54 19.00 11.16
CA GLY A 14 -27.42 17.93 10.69
C GLY A 14 -26.62 16.91 9.89
N SER A 15 -26.67 15.64 10.31
CA SER A 15 -26.03 14.52 9.63
C SER A 15 -26.74 14.26 8.30
N LEU A 16 -26.12 14.64 7.19
CA LEU A 16 -26.59 14.31 5.85
C LEU A 16 -26.07 12.90 5.50
N HIS A 17 -27.00 12.00 5.13
CA HIS A 17 -26.65 10.77 4.43
C HIS A 17 -26.81 11.07 2.93
N GLY A 18 -25.73 10.89 2.16
CA GLY A 18 -25.67 11.28 0.76
C GLY A 18 -25.54 10.07 -0.16
N ALA A 19 -26.66 9.63 -0.73
CA ALA A 19 -26.65 8.77 -1.91
C ALA A 19 -26.94 9.65 -3.13
N SER A 20 -25.96 9.89 -4.00
CA SER A 20 -26.24 10.32 -5.37
C SER A 20 -25.98 9.15 -6.31
N VAL A 21 -27.05 8.43 -6.65
CA VAL A 21 -27.03 7.48 -7.76
C VAL A 21 -27.07 8.32 -9.05
N VAL A 22 -25.92 8.49 -9.67
CA VAL A 22 -25.77 9.16 -10.99
C VAL A 22 -24.76 8.35 -11.78
N SER A 23 -24.95 8.26 -13.10
CA SER A 23 -23.97 7.64 -13.98
C SER A 23 -22.59 8.31 -13.80
N PRO A 24 -21.51 7.55 -13.59
CA PRO A 24 -20.19 8.10 -13.40
C PRO A 24 -19.81 8.97 -14.59
N THR A 25 -19.42 10.20 -14.32
CA THR A 25 -19.07 11.18 -15.36
C THR A 25 -17.67 10.96 -15.93
N THR A 26 -16.86 10.12 -15.29
CA THR A 26 -15.47 9.86 -15.66
C THR A 26 -15.32 8.41 -16.15
N PRO A 27 -14.71 8.16 -17.32
CA PRO A 27 -14.34 6.80 -17.73
C PRO A 27 -13.48 6.13 -16.67
N LEU A 28 -13.67 4.82 -16.47
CA LEU A 28 -12.81 4.08 -15.56
C LEU A 28 -11.41 3.97 -16.17
N PRO A 29 -10.36 4.23 -15.40
CA PRO A 29 -9.01 3.89 -15.84
C PRO A 29 -8.93 2.36 -16.01
N PRO A 30 -8.28 1.86 -17.08
CA PRO A 30 -8.06 0.43 -17.22
C PRO A 30 -7.16 -0.07 -16.10
N LEU A 31 -7.22 -1.38 -15.81
CA LEU A 31 -6.19 -2.02 -15.01
C LEU A 31 -4.83 -1.77 -15.65
N LEU A 32 -3.89 -1.29 -14.84
CA LEU A 32 -2.51 -1.17 -15.31
C LEU A 32 -1.94 -2.58 -15.53
N LYS A 33 -1.50 -2.83 -16.77
CA LYS A 33 -0.74 -4.02 -17.10
C LYS A 33 0.73 -3.74 -16.78
N ASP A 34 1.33 -4.54 -15.93
CA ASP A 34 2.78 -4.58 -15.90
C ASP A 34 3.29 -5.07 -17.25
N PRO A 35 4.33 -4.44 -17.81
CA PRO A 35 5.02 -5.04 -18.93
C PRO A 35 5.51 -6.42 -18.49
N GLU A 36 5.34 -7.46 -19.33
CA GLU A 36 5.98 -8.77 -19.11
C GLU A 36 7.52 -8.70 -19.27
N GLU A 37 8.12 -7.52 -19.05
CA GLU A 37 9.55 -7.31 -19.10
C GLU A 37 10.23 -8.18 -18.04
N PRO A 38 11.20 -9.03 -18.42
CA PRO A 38 11.91 -9.87 -17.48
C PRO A 38 12.81 -9.02 -16.57
N ILE A 39 12.62 -9.19 -15.26
CA ILE A 39 13.40 -8.48 -14.24
C ILE A 39 14.69 -9.26 -13.98
N VAL A 40 15.71 -8.98 -14.80
CA VAL A 40 17.04 -9.61 -14.71
C VAL A 40 18.01 -8.67 -14.00
N PHE A 41 18.86 -9.21 -13.12
CA PHE A 41 19.88 -8.45 -12.42
C PHE A 41 21.28 -8.76 -12.98
N PRO A 42 22.23 -7.81 -12.94
CA PRO A 42 23.64 -8.10 -13.15
C PRO A 42 24.16 -9.20 -12.20
N ALA A 43 25.14 -9.99 -12.63
CA ALA A 43 25.67 -11.12 -11.83
C ALA A 43 26.30 -10.68 -10.49
N ASP A 44 26.78 -9.44 -10.42
CA ASP A 44 27.39 -8.80 -9.24
C ASP A 44 26.40 -7.95 -8.42
N ALA A 45 25.09 -8.06 -8.69
CA ALA A 45 24.05 -7.33 -7.98
C ALA A 45 23.82 -7.79 -6.53
N GLY A 46 24.36 -8.95 -6.14
CA GLY A 46 24.19 -9.51 -4.79
C GLY A 46 22.81 -10.13 -4.55
N VAL A 47 22.09 -10.51 -5.62
CA VAL A 47 20.86 -11.29 -5.55
C VAL A 47 21.15 -12.78 -5.34
N ILE A 48 20.25 -13.47 -4.65
CA ILE A 48 20.40 -14.89 -4.33
C ILE A 48 19.56 -15.72 -5.30
N ASP A 49 20.18 -16.19 -6.38
CA ASP A 49 19.52 -17.06 -7.37
C ASP A 49 19.40 -18.49 -6.82
N VAL A 50 18.16 -18.94 -6.59
CA VAL A 50 17.88 -20.27 -6.01
C VAL A 50 18.32 -21.43 -6.92
N THR A 51 18.57 -21.19 -8.22
CA THR A 51 19.01 -22.22 -9.16
C THR A 51 20.52 -22.46 -9.12
N LYS A 52 21.27 -21.58 -8.43
CA LYS A 52 22.73 -21.70 -8.28
C LYS A 52 23.10 -22.43 -6.99
N PRO A 53 24.33 -22.96 -6.90
CA PRO A 53 24.85 -23.50 -5.65
C PRO A 53 24.78 -22.45 -4.52
N PRO A 54 24.47 -22.85 -3.28
CA PRO A 54 24.26 -24.23 -2.82
C PRO A 54 22.82 -24.77 -3.00
N TYR A 55 21.87 -23.95 -3.46
CA TYR A 55 20.44 -24.26 -3.43
C TYR A 55 20.00 -25.18 -4.57
N ASN A 56 20.50 -24.94 -5.79
CA ASN A 56 20.31 -25.80 -6.96
C ASN A 56 18.84 -26.18 -7.28
N ALA A 57 17.88 -25.30 -6.96
CA ALA A 57 16.47 -25.46 -7.33
C ALA A 57 16.35 -25.65 -8.85
N LYS A 58 15.45 -26.52 -9.28
CA LYS A 58 15.34 -26.94 -10.68
C LYS A 58 14.38 -26.08 -11.49
N GLY A 59 13.24 -25.68 -10.91
CA GLY A 59 12.22 -24.92 -11.62
C GLY A 59 11.64 -25.67 -12.83
N ASP A 60 11.68 -27.00 -12.83
CA ASP A 60 11.31 -27.87 -13.95
C ASP A 60 9.85 -28.39 -13.91
N GLY A 61 9.11 -28.03 -12.85
CA GLY A 61 7.73 -28.43 -12.58
C GLY A 61 7.56 -29.87 -12.10
N LYS A 62 8.67 -30.56 -11.79
CA LYS A 62 8.70 -31.98 -11.45
C LYS A 62 9.49 -32.27 -10.18
N THR A 63 10.67 -31.68 -10.06
CA THR A 63 11.51 -31.78 -8.87
C THR A 63 10.89 -30.96 -7.75
N ASP A 64 10.78 -31.55 -6.57
CA ASP A 64 10.35 -30.81 -5.39
C ASP A 64 11.43 -29.82 -4.95
N ASP A 65 11.17 -28.53 -5.16
CA ASP A 65 12.07 -27.43 -4.87
C ASP A 65 11.82 -26.81 -3.48
N SER A 66 10.96 -27.42 -2.64
CA SER A 66 10.59 -26.88 -1.32
C SER A 66 11.82 -26.59 -0.46
N ASP A 67 12.73 -27.56 -0.33
CA ASP A 67 13.93 -27.43 0.49
C ASP A 67 14.95 -26.46 -0.11
N ALA A 68 15.07 -26.43 -1.44
CA ALA A 68 16.03 -25.53 -2.10
C ALA A 68 15.64 -24.07 -1.90
N ILE A 69 14.36 -23.74 -2.09
CA ILE A 69 13.82 -22.39 -1.88
C ILE A 69 13.86 -22.04 -0.40
N GLN A 70 13.39 -22.94 0.47
CA GLN A 70 13.36 -22.69 1.90
C GLN A 70 14.77 -22.48 2.47
N LYS A 71 15.76 -23.27 2.02
CA LYS A 71 17.15 -23.08 2.43
C LYS A 71 17.68 -21.69 2.08
N ALA A 72 17.32 -21.14 0.91
CA ALA A 72 17.74 -19.79 0.54
C ALA A 72 17.15 -18.71 1.46
N LEU A 73 15.92 -18.91 1.95
CA LEU A 73 15.29 -18.04 2.95
C LEU A 73 15.95 -18.23 4.33
N ASP A 74 16.19 -19.48 4.73
CA ASP A 74 16.80 -19.87 6.02
C ASP A 74 18.26 -19.39 6.16
N ASP A 75 19.01 -19.31 5.05
CA ASP A 75 20.40 -18.81 5.01
C ASP A 75 20.48 -17.26 5.03
N HIS A 76 19.37 -16.55 4.76
CA HIS A 76 19.33 -15.10 4.68
C HIS A 76 18.21 -14.43 5.53
N PRO A 77 17.97 -14.87 6.77
CA PRO A 77 16.86 -14.37 7.57
C PRO A 77 17.11 -12.92 7.98
N SER A 78 16.17 -12.02 7.68
CA SER A 78 16.30 -10.59 8.03
C SER A 78 17.54 -9.90 7.49
N ASN A 79 18.04 -10.34 6.33
CA ASN A 79 19.28 -9.84 5.75
C ASN A 79 19.08 -8.79 4.62
N ASN A 80 17.84 -8.39 4.33
CA ASN A 80 17.50 -7.47 3.23
C ASN A 80 18.15 -7.94 1.91
N ARG A 81 17.85 -9.20 1.53
CA ARG A 81 18.32 -9.83 0.30
C ARG A 81 17.14 -10.20 -0.58
N ILE A 82 17.37 -10.14 -1.89
CA ILE A 82 16.45 -10.67 -2.88
C ILE A 82 16.74 -12.17 -3.03
N ILE A 83 15.80 -13.00 -2.61
CA ILE A 83 15.73 -14.41 -3.01
C ILE A 83 15.05 -14.44 -4.37
N TYR A 84 15.85 -14.74 -5.39
CA TYR A 84 15.50 -14.59 -6.80
C TYR A 84 15.19 -15.94 -7.45
N LEU A 85 14.03 -16.01 -8.11
CA LEU A 85 13.55 -17.17 -8.84
C LEU A 85 13.53 -16.84 -10.34
N PRO A 86 14.47 -17.36 -11.13
CA PRO A 86 14.37 -17.32 -12.59
C PRO A 86 13.02 -17.85 -13.12
N ASN A 87 12.74 -17.60 -14.40
CA ASN A 87 11.57 -18.22 -15.03
C ASN A 87 11.67 -19.76 -14.94
N GLY A 88 10.58 -20.39 -14.51
CA GLY A 88 10.51 -21.81 -14.19
C GLY A 88 9.24 -22.12 -13.39
N THR A 89 8.91 -23.41 -13.30
CA THR A 89 7.86 -23.92 -12.40
C THR A 89 8.52 -24.65 -11.24
N TYR A 90 8.44 -24.09 -10.05
CA TYR A 90 9.01 -24.65 -8.84
C TYR A 90 7.92 -25.43 -8.12
N LEU A 91 7.96 -26.77 -8.24
CA LEU A 91 7.02 -27.64 -7.54
C LEU A 91 7.36 -27.64 -6.05
N VAL A 92 6.38 -27.40 -5.19
CA VAL A 92 6.55 -27.45 -3.73
C VAL A 92 5.52 -28.38 -3.11
N SER A 93 5.91 -29.14 -2.09
CA SER A 93 5.01 -29.99 -1.29
C SER A 93 4.88 -29.51 0.16
N HIS A 94 5.56 -28.41 0.50
CA HIS A 94 5.50 -27.78 1.82
C HIS A 94 5.22 -26.29 1.69
N GLN A 95 4.72 -25.70 2.77
CA GLN A 95 4.63 -24.25 2.91
C GLN A 95 6.03 -23.61 2.82
N ILE A 96 6.15 -22.53 2.05
CA ILE A 96 7.33 -21.68 2.00
C ILE A 96 7.17 -20.58 3.06
N GLU A 97 8.06 -20.56 4.04
CA GLU A 97 8.05 -19.66 5.18
C GLU A 97 9.12 -18.57 5.01
N PHE A 98 8.77 -17.29 5.17
CA PHE A 98 9.79 -16.23 5.20
C PHE A 98 10.63 -16.34 6.46
N GLY A 99 11.96 -16.30 6.27
CA GLY A 99 12.91 -16.51 7.35
C GLY A 99 13.13 -17.98 7.64
N LEU A 100 13.57 -18.27 8.87
CA LEU A 100 13.82 -19.63 9.35
C LEU A 100 12.51 -20.44 9.36
N SER A 101 12.46 -21.54 8.63
CA SER A 101 11.29 -22.44 8.65
C SER A 101 11.21 -23.28 9.91
N ARG A 102 9.98 -23.55 10.36
CA ARG A 102 9.75 -24.49 11.48
C ARG A 102 10.10 -25.92 11.09
N ARG A 103 9.92 -26.26 9.81
CA ARG A 103 10.16 -27.60 9.26
C ARG A 103 11.64 -27.96 9.22
N MET A 104 12.51 -27.04 8.80
CA MET A 104 13.96 -27.29 8.72
C MET A 104 14.69 -27.01 10.05
N HIS A 105 14.05 -26.28 10.97
CA HIS A 105 14.60 -25.98 12.30
C HIS A 105 13.67 -26.47 13.45
N PRO A 106 13.36 -27.77 13.54
CA PRO A 106 12.47 -28.29 14.56
C PRO A 106 13.03 -28.04 15.97
N GLY A 107 12.19 -27.53 16.87
CA GLY A 107 12.57 -27.24 18.25
C GLY A 107 13.19 -25.85 18.47
N MET A 108 13.48 -25.09 17.41
CA MET A 108 13.81 -23.68 17.56
C MET A 108 12.55 -22.90 17.93
N LYS A 109 12.60 -22.19 19.08
CA LYS A 109 11.58 -21.18 19.38
C LYS A 109 11.82 -19.98 18.49
N ILE A 110 11.11 -19.94 17.36
CA ILE A 110 11.03 -18.76 16.53
C ILE A 110 10.12 -17.78 17.28
N ASP A 111 10.71 -16.98 18.16
CA ASP A 111 9.99 -15.98 18.94
C ASP A 111 9.69 -14.79 18.02
N GLY A 112 8.44 -14.73 17.55
CA GLY A 112 7.97 -13.65 16.69
C GLY A 112 8.02 -12.28 17.35
N ARG A 113 8.16 -12.15 18.69
CA ARG A 113 7.99 -10.89 19.46
C ARG A 113 8.84 -9.69 18.99
N ASP A 114 9.94 -9.91 18.30
CA ASP A 114 10.78 -8.83 17.74
C ASP A 114 10.76 -8.78 16.19
N GLY A 115 9.95 -9.62 15.54
CA GLY A 115 9.99 -9.87 14.08
C GLY A 115 11.33 -10.48 13.61
N LYS A 116 12.19 -10.90 14.53
CA LYS A 116 13.52 -11.45 14.24
C LYS A 116 13.37 -12.68 13.35
N HIS A 117 14.16 -12.71 12.30
CA HIS A 117 14.19 -13.73 11.23
C HIS A 117 13.11 -13.62 10.15
N GLN A 118 11.97 -12.96 10.38
CA GLN A 118 10.82 -12.95 9.46
C GLN A 118 10.50 -11.57 8.86
N ARG A 119 11.46 -10.65 8.88
CA ARG A 119 11.40 -9.32 8.26
C ARG A 119 12.49 -9.17 7.20
N LEU A 120 12.54 -8.04 6.49
CA LEU A 120 13.56 -7.72 5.48
C LEU A 120 13.79 -8.86 4.48
N THR A 121 12.72 -9.57 4.12
CA THR A 121 12.77 -10.76 3.26
C THR A 121 12.05 -10.45 1.95
N ILE A 122 12.76 -10.57 0.83
CA ILE A 122 12.25 -10.25 -0.49
C ILE A 122 12.28 -11.52 -1.34
N LEU A 123 11.11 -11.98 -1.76
CA LEU A 123 10.96 -13.06 -2.73
C LEU A 123 10.60 -12.45 -4.07
N GLN A 124 11.41 -12.70 -5.11
CA GLN A 124 11.20 -12.08 -6.41
C GLN A 124 11.39 -13.06 -7.55
N GLY A 125 10.38 -13.18 -8.41
CA GLY A 125 10.51 -13.86 -9.68
C GLY A 125 11.09 -12.99 -10.78
N GLN A 126 11.50 -13.64 -11.87
CA GLN A 126 11.94 -12.98 -13.09
C GLN A 126 10.77 -12.36 -13.85
N THR A 127 9.65 -13.08 -13.96
CA THR A 127 8.40 -12.57 -14.53
C THR A 127 7.19 -13.16 -13.82
N ARG A 128 6.10 -12.38 -13.71
CA ARG A 128 4.87 -12.82 -13.04
C ARG A 128 4.34 -14.15 -13.57
N ASP A 129 4.14 -14.24 -14.88
CA ASP A 129 3.41 -15.37 -15.47
C ASP A 129 4.32 -16.57 -15.83
N LYS A 130 5.66 -16.46 -15.74
CA LYS A 130 6.60 -17.57 -16.05
C LYS A 130 7.48 -18.01 -14.88
N THR A 131 7.52 -17.26 -13.78
CA THR A 131 8.05 -17.76 -12.50
C THR A 131 6.88 -18.23 -11.65
N ILE A 132 6.72 -19.55 -11.49
CA ILE A 132 5.55 -20.16 -10.86
C ILE A 132 6.00 -20.98 -9.66
N ILE A 133 5.56 -20.63 -8.45
CA ILE A 133 5.62 -21.54 -7.30
C ILE A 133 4.31 -22.33 -7.31
N LYS A 134 4.39 -23.64 -7.54
CA LYS A 134 3.23 -24.51 -7.68
C LYS A 134 3.19 -25.55 -6.57
N LEU A 135 2.13 -25.52 -5.76
CA LEU A 135 1.85 -26.56 -4.78
C LEU A 135 1.51 -27.87 -5.51
N ALA A 136 2.06 -28.98 -5.01
CA ALA A 136 1.74 -30.33 -5.47
C ALA A 136 0.23 -30.62 -5.33
N ASP A 137 -0.33 -31.33 -6.29
CA ASP A 137 -1.74 -31.73 -6.24
C ASP A 137 -1.99 -32.67 -5.04
N ASN A 138 -3.14 -32.56 -4.40
CA ASN A 138 -3.55 -33.35 -3.22
C ASN A 138 -2.49 -33.35 -2.11
N CYS A 139 -1.83 -32.22 -1.89
CA CYS A 139 -0.78 -32.06 -0.91
C CYS A 139 -1.34 -32.28 0.52
N PRO A 140 -0.81 -33.25 1.29
CA PRO A 140 -1.36 -33.60 2.60
C PRO A 140 -1.47 -32.44 3.59
N GLU A 141 -0.53 -31.48 3.54
CA GLU A 141 -0.50 -30.33 4.46
C GLU A 141 -1.60 -29.29 4.23
N PHE A 142 -2.30 -29.37 3.09
CA PHE A 142 -3.27 -28.36 2.63
C PHE A 142 -4.68 -28.93 2.48
N GLN A 143 -4.99 -30.00 3.22
CA GLN A 143 -6.30 -30.66 3.19
C GLN A 143 -7.27 -30.16 4.26
N LYS A 144 -6.78 -29.52 5.33
CA LYS A 144 -7.61 -29.12 6.47
C LYS A 144 -8.56 -27.99 6.09
N THR A 145 -9.86 -28.22 6.24
CA THR A 145 -10.93 -27.25 5.99
C THR A 145 -11.81 -27.05 7.24
N GLY A 146 -12.84 -26.21 7.11
CA GLY A 146 -13.78 -25.89 8.18
C GLY A 146 -13.59 -24.46 8.71
N ILE A 147 -14.22 -24.15 9.84
CA ILE A 147 -14.15 -22.86 10.52
C ILE A 147 -13.79 -23.12 11.98
N GLN A 148 -12.88 -22.34 12.56
CA GLN A 148 -12.59 -22.44 13.99
C GLN A 148 -13.72 -21.80 14.79
N PRO A 149 -14.10 -22.33 15.98
CA PRO A 149 -15.18 -21.76 16.79
C PRO A 149 -15.01 -20.26 17.06
N LYS A 150 -13.78 -19.78 17.26
CA LYS A 150 -13.48 -18.36 17.52
C LYS A 150 -13.68 -17.44 16.30
N GLU A 151 -13.88 -17.99 15.11
CA GLU A 151 -14.10 -17.24 13.86
C GLU A 151 -15.46 -17.53 13.22
N GLU A 152 -16.39 -18.17 13.95
CA GLU A 152 -17.69 -18.59 13.43
C GLU A 152 -18.57 -17.40 13.00
N ASP A 153 -18.58 -16.32 13.77
CA ASP A 153 -19.29 -15.07 13.51
C ASP A 153 -18.86 -14.37 12.21
N ILE A 154 -17.59 -14.49 11.81
CA ILE A 154 -17.07 -13.92 10.56
C ILE A 154 -16.92 -14.94 9.43
N GLY A 155 -17.07 -16.23 9.74
CA GLY A 155 -17.00 -17.34 8.81
C GLY A 155 -15.61 -17.58 8.20
N ARG A 156 -14.53 -17.33 8.95
CA ARG A 156 -13.16 -17.45 8.42
C ARG A 156 -12.77 -18.92 8.19
N PRO A 157 -12.41 -19.31 6.96
CA PRO A 157 -12.01 -20.69 6.69
C PRO A 157 -10.65 -21.00 7.33
N VAL A 158 -10.49 -22.24 7.79
CA VAL A 158 -9.19 -22.80 8.13
C VAL A 158 -8.42 -23.02 6.84
N VAL A 159 -7.31 -22.30 6.67
CA VAL A 159 -6.44 -22.39 5.51
C VAL A 159 -4.97 -22.33 5.90
N ARG A 160 -4.11 -22.80 5.00
CA ARG A 160 -2.65 -22.69 5.08
C ARG A 160 -2.10 -22.05 3.82
N GLY A 161 -1.31 -20.98 3.95
CA GLY A 161 -0.68 -20.31 2.79
C GLY A 161 0.39 -21.18 2.14
N VAL A 162 0.43 -21.27 0.81
CA VAL A 162 1.57 -21.85 0.07
C VAL A 162 2.82 -21.03 0.34
N VAL A 163 2.67 -19.70 0.33
CA VAL A 163 3.68 -18.75 0.83
C VAL A 163 3.15 -18.08 2.08
N TRP A 164 3.95 -18.04 3.14
CA TRP A 164 3.61 -17.46 4.44
C TRP A 164 4.72 -16.54 4.93
N THR A 165 4.39 -15.31 5.30
CA THR A 165 5.41 -14.27 5.52
C THR A 165 5.56 -13.78 6.96
N GLY A 166 5.15 -14.56 7.97
CA GLY A 166 5.47 -14.28 9.37
C GLY A 166 4.29 -14.37 10.34
N GLU A 167 4.59 -14.38 11.65
CA GLU A 167 3.61 -14.46 12.74
C GLU A 167 2.91 -13.11 13.05
N ASN A 168 2.33 -13.00 14.25
CA ASN A 168 1.59 -11.84 14.72
C ASN A 168 2.49 -10.85 15.47
N VAL A 169 3.25 -10.04 14.73
CA VAL A 169 3.91 -8.85 15.29
C VAL A 169 3.93 -7.67 14.32
N ALA A 170 4.01 -6.46 14.86
CA ALA A 170 4.05 -5.23 14.08
C ALA A 170 5.41 -4.97 13.38
N GLN A 171 6.47 -5.73 13.68
CA GLN A 171 7.84 -5.46 13.19
C GLN A 171 8.25 -6.27 11.95
N HIS A 172 7.30 -6.70 11.11
CA HIS A 172 7.55 -7.36 9.82
C HIS A 172 7.91 -6.36 8.70
N PHE A 173 8.90 -5.51 8.98
CA PHE A 173 9.31 -4.46 8.04
C PHE A 173 9.87 -5.05 6.74
N ARG A 174 9.50 -4.43 5.62
CA ARG A 174 10.07 -4.61 4.28
C ARG A 174 9.90 -5.97 3.62
N ASN A 175 9.02 -6.81 4.16
CA ASN A 175 8.70 -8.05 3.46
C ASN A 175 8.09 -7.75 2.10
N ALA A 176 8.55 -8.47 1.08
CA ALA A 176 8.05 -8.30 -0.27
C ALA A 176 7.95 -9.60 -1.07
N ILE A 177 6.90 -9.69 -1.90
CA ILE A 177 6.73 -10.73 -2.91
C ILE A 177 6.51 -10.03 -4.25
N ARG A 178 7.35 -10.33 -5.24
CA ARG A 178 7.33 -9.60 -6.52
C ARG A 178 7.40 -10.54 -7.74
N ASN A 179 6.70 -10.18 -8.80
CA ASN A 179 6.88 -10.73 -10.15
C ASN A 179 6.82 -12.26 -10.22
N LEU A 180 5.85 -12.90 -9.57
CA LEU A 180 5.69 -14.35 -9.62
C LEU A 180 4.22 -14.78 -9.54
N THR A 181 3.98 -16.03 -9.89
CA THR A 181 2.69 -16.71 -9.70
C THR A 181 2.78 -17.70 -8.55
N VAL A 182 1.74 -17.74 -7.71
CA VAL A 182 1.50 -18.80 -6.73
C VAL A 182 0.29 -19.62 -7.18
N ASP A 183 0.52 -20.88 -7.54
CA ASP A 183 -0.52 -21.83 -7.97
C ASP A 183 -0.72 -22.87 -6.86
N THR A 184 -1.94 -23.01 -6.34
CA THR A 184 -2.25 -23.98 -5.28
C THR A 184 -2.43 -25.40 -5.80
N GLY A 185 -2.20 -25.67 -7.09
CA GLY A 185 -2.46 -26.98 -7.68
C GLY A 185 -3.94 -27.36 -7.59
N LYS A 186 -4.21 -28.66 -7.67
CA LYS A 186 -5.56 -29.26 -7.60
C LYS A 186 -5.71 -30.12 -6.36
N GLY A 187 -6.95 -30.24 -5.85
CA GLY A 187 -7.27 -31.07 -4.70
C GLY A 187 -6.70 -30.54 -3.39
N ASN A 188 -6.51 -29.22 -3.27
CA ASN A 188 -5.95 -28.58 -2.06
C ASN A 188 -6.97 -27.60 -1.44
N PRO A 189 -8.10 -28.10 -0.88
CA PRO A 189 -9.19 -27.25 -0.42
C PRO A 189 -8.85 -26.41 0.83
N GLY A 190 -7.83 -26.83 1.60
CA GLY A 190 -7.30 -26.09 2.74
C GLY A 190 -6.19 -25.09 2.36
N ALA A 191 -5.93 -24.87 1.07
CA ALA A 191 -4.90 -23.93 0.64
C ALA A 191 -5.38 -22.47 0.65
N ALA A 192 -4.54 -21.60 1.19
CA ALA A 192 -4.47 -20.23 0.76
C ALA A 192 -3.29 -20.06 -0.20
N GLY A 193 -3.38 -19.16 -1.18
CA GLY A 193 -2.24 -18.87 -2.05
C GLY A 193 -1.12 -18.21 -1.25
N VAL A 194 -1.37 -17.00 -0.76
CA VAL A 194 -0.39 -16.22 0.01
C VAL A 194 -1.01 -15.74 1.32
N GLN A 195 -0.33 -16.00 2.43
CA GLN A 195 -0.55 -15.37 3.73
C GLN A 195 0.49 -14.27 3.92
N PHE A 196 0.09 -13.03 3.61
CA PHE A 196 1.01 -11.89 3.48
C PHE A 196 0.94 -10.94 4.67
N ASN A 197 2.07 -10.85 5.36
CA ASN A 197 2.36 -9.93 6.44
C ASN A 197 3.61 -9.09 6.15
N ALA A 198 3.42 -7.78 6.17
CA ALA A 198 4.46 -6.76 6.22
C ALA A 198 3.97 -5.57 7.04
N SER A 199 4.87 -4.69 7.49
CA SER A 199 4.52 -3.50 8.27
C SER A 199 5.41 -2.31 7.92
N ASN A 200 4.89 -1.10 8.10
CA ASN A 200 5.49 0.21 7.79
C ASN A 200 5.84 0.40 6.30
N GLN A 201 6.83 -0.35 5.83
CA GLN A 201 7.23 -0.48 4.43
C GLN A 201 7.08 -1.96 4.04
N GLY A 202 6.52 -2.28 2.90
CA GLY A 202 6.44 -3.67 2.43
C GLY A 202 5.34 -3.87 1.40
N CYS A 203 5.62 -4.68 0.39
CA CYS A 203 4.77 -4.74 -0.79
C CYS A 203 4.61 -6.15 -1.38
N MET A 204 3.42 -6.42 -1.89
CA MET A 204 3.23 -7.40 -2.95
C MET A 204 3.06 -6.67 -4.28
N HIS A 205 3.82 -7.06 -5.32
CA HIS A 205 3.85 -6.34 -6.60
C HIS A 205 3.89 -7.31 -7.78
N ALA A 206 2.97 -7.16 -8.74
CA ALA A 206 2.96 -7.97 -9.96
C ALA A 206 2.88 -9.46 -9.62
N VAL A 207 1.86 -9.83 -8.84
CA VAL A 207 1.68 -11.21 -8.35
C VAL A 207 0.36 -11.77 -8.88
N LYS A 208 0.41 -13.03 -9.25
CA LYS A 208 -0.77 -13.79 -9.64
C LYS A 208 -0.97 -14.95 -8.68
N ILE A 209 -2.20 -15.18 -8.26
CA ILE A 209 -2.56 -16.25 -7.36
C ILE A 209 -3.69 -17.07 -7.99
N VAL A 210 -3.46 -18.37 -8.17
CA VAL A 210 -4.38 -19.26 -8.87
C VAL A 210 -4.71 -20.46 -8.01
N SER A 211 -6.00 -20.81 -7.95
CA SER A 211 -6.44 -22.12 -7.50
C SER A 211 -6.73 -22.99 -8.71
N GLY A 212 -5.90 -24.00 -8.97
CA GLY A 212 -5.91 -24.78 -10.21
C GLY A 212 -7.22 -25.51 -10.53
N ASP A 213 -8.07 -25.74 -9.53
CA ASP A 213 -9.43 -26.28 -9.66
C ASP A 213 -10.50 -25.42 -8.93
N GLY A 214 -10.10 -24.25 -8.43
CA GLY A 214 -10.95 -23.34 -7.68
C GLY A 214 -11.34 -23.82 -6.27
N GLN A 215 -10.78 -24.91 -5.74
CA GLN A 215 -11.15 -25.42 -4.41
C GLN A 215 -10.46 -24.71 -3.23
N GLY A 216 -9.41 -23.93 -3.47
CA GLY A 216 -8.68 -23.23 -2.40
C GLY A 216 -9.60 -22.29 -1.59
N GLY A 217 -9.27 -22.07 -0.31
CA GLY A 217 -10.09 -21.24 0.56
C GLY A 217 -9.90 -19.73 0.33
N ILE A 218 -8.66 -19.26 0.28
CA ILE A 218 -8.36 -17.82 0.17
C ILE A 218 -7.21 -17.58 -0.83
N GLY A 219 -7.37 -16.68 -1.80
CA GLY A 219 -6.28 -16.31 -2.70
C GLY A 219 -5.17 -15.57 -1.95
N LEU A 220 -5.44 -14.31 -1.61
CA LEU A 220 -4.60 -13.49 -0.76
C LEU A 220 -5.23 -13.34 0.63
N ASP A 221 -4.55 -13.83 1.64
CA ASP A 221 -4.94 -13.72 3.03
C ASP A 221 -4.01 -12.72 3.71
N ILE A 222 -4.40 -11.44 3.73
CA ILE A 222 -3.70 -10.45 4.54
C ILE A 222 -4.20 -10.53 5.99
N GLY A 223 -5.46 -10.93 6.22
CA GLY A 223 -6.14 -11.05 7.51
C GLY A 223 -5.77 -12.22 8.42
N PHE A 224 -4.67 -12.93 8.18
CA PHE A 224 -4.37 -14.17 8.89
C PHE A 224 -3.76 -13.97 10.28
N THR A 225 -3.32 -12.76 10.58
CA THR A 225 -2.56 -12.42 11.78
C THR A 225 -2.88 -10.99 12.22
N GLY A 226 -2.94 -10.74 13.52
CA GLY A 226 -3.60 -9.55 14.07
C GLY A 226 -2.93 -8.20 13.80
N ASP A 227 -1.61 -8.12 13.80
CA ASP A 227 -0.83 -6.88 13.74
C ASP A 227 -0.27 -6.61 12.33
N SER A 228 -0.81 -7.28 11.31
CA SER A 228 -0.30 -7.15 9.94
C SER A 228 -0.64 -5.80 9.33
N GLY A 229 0.31 -5.24 8.61
CA GLY A 229 0.23 -3.89 8.08
C GLY A 229 0.89 -2.87 9.01
N PRO A 230 0.97 -1.60 8.59
CA PRO A 230 0.47 -1.11 7.32
C PRO A 230 1.38 -1.51 6.15
N ALA A 231 0.78 -1.91 5.01
CA ALA A 231 1.52 -2.41 3.84
C ALA A 231 0.71 -2.26 2.55
N VAL A 232 1.35 -2.58 1.41
CA VAL A 232 0.75 -2.40 0.09
C VAL A 232 0.64 -3.68 -0.74
N VAL A 233 -0.35 -3.70 -1.62
CA VAL A 233 -0.51 -4.73 -2.65
C VAL A 233 -0.86 -4.04 -3.97
N ARG A 234 -0.11 -4.33 -5.04
CA ARG A 234 -0.31 -3.71 -6.35
C ARG A 234 -0.15 -4.68 -7.52
N HIS A 235 -0.96 -4.50 -8.56
CA HIS A 235 -0.96 -5.35 -9.76
C HIS A 235 -1.16 -6.83 -9.39
N LEU A 236 -2.30 -7.11 -8.75
CA LEU A 236 -2.68 -8.44 -8.28
C LEU A 236 -3.73 -9.08 -9.18
N GLU A 237 -3.53 -10.33 -9.59
CA GLU A 237 -4.57 -11.16 -10.19
C GLU A 237 -4.87 -12.36 -9.30
N VAL A 238 -6.15 -12.60 -8.97
CA VAL A 238 -6.59 -13.79 -8.20
C VAL A 238 -7.68 -14.54 -8.96
N ILE A 239 -7.42 -15.82 -9.25
CA ILE A 239 -8.31 -16.70 -10.02
C ILE A 239 -8.74 -17.91 -9.18
N GLY A 240 -10.05 -18.12 -9.07
CA GLY A 240 -10.66 -19.19 -8.28
C GLY A 240 -10.80 -18.81 -6.80
N PHE A 241 -10.74 -19.81 -5.92
CA PHE A 241 -10.92 -19.73 -4.47
C PHE A 241 -12.36 -19.47 -3.99
N ASP A 242 -12.63 -19.75 -2.70
CA ASP A 242 -13.83 -19.24 -2.04
C ASP A 242 -13.79 -17.71 -1.93
N TYR A 243 -12.65 -17.17 -1.50
CA TYR A 243 -12.42 -15.73 -1.35
C TYR A 243 -11.18 -15.29 -2.11
N GLY A 244 -11.26 -14.17 -2.83
CA GLY A 244 -10.13 -13.61 -3.56
C GLY A 244 -9.14 -12.96 -2.62
N ILE A 245 -9.61 -12.00 -1.83
CA ILE A 245 -8.84 -11.33 -0.77
C ILE A 245 -9.60 -11.43 0.55
N TRP A 246 -8.90 -11.80 1.63
CA TRP A 246 -9.40 -11.73 3.00
C TRP A 246 -8.62 -10.70 3.82
N ALA A 247 -9.30 -9.69 4.35
CA ALA A 247 -8.71 -8.55 5.06
C ALA A 247 -9.29 -8.38 6.47
N SER A 248 -8.56 -8.79 7.51
CA SER A 248 -9.02 -8.79 8.93
C SER A 248 -7.86 -8.71 9.93
N ASN A 249 -7.39 -7.51 10.26
CA ASN A 249 -5.97 -7.19 10.39
C ASN A 249 -5.48 -6.05 11.32
N LEU A 250 -6.18 -5.51 12.31
CA LEU A 250 -5.84 -4.29 13.11
C LEU A 250 -5.37 -3.01 12.35
N ASN A 251 -4.30 -3.09 11.56
CA ASN A 251 -3.69 -2.03 10.76
C ASN A 251 -4.25 -1.99 9.33
N SER A 252 -3.66 -1.17 8.46
CA SER A 252 -4.23 -0.88 7.14
C SER A 252 -3.52 -1.57 5.98
N PHE A 253 -4.26 -1.85 4.91
CA PHE A 253 -3.68 -2.21 3.63
C PHE A 253 -4.17 -1.27 2.54
N THR A 254 -3.25 -0.84 1.68
CA THR A 254 -3.60 -0.17 0.42
C THR A 254 -3.42 -1.15 -0.72
N VAL A 255 -4.50 -1.41 -1.44
CA VAL A 255 -4.54 -2.39 -2.53
C VAL A 255 -4.99 -1.69 -3.81
N TRP A 256 -4.21 -1.81 -4.88
CA TRP A 256 -4.60 -1.23 -6.18
C TRP A 256 -4.25 -2.07 -7.39
N ASP A 257 -4.94 -1.81 -8.50
CA ASP A 257 -4.83 -2.59 -9.74
C ASP A 257 -5.04 -4.08 -9.49
N VAL A 258 -6.28 -4.43 -9.15
CA VAL A 258 -6.65 -5.79 -8.74
C VAL A 258 -7.64 -6.39 -9.74
N GLN A 259 -7.33 -7.59 -10.23
CA GLN A 259 -8.27 -8.44 -10.94
C GLN A 259 -8.67 -9.64 -10.07
N LEU A 260 -9.97 -9.79 -9.84
CA LEU A 260 -10.55 -10.92 -9.13
C LEU A 260 -11.49 -11.67 -10.07
N LYS A 261 -11.36 -12.98 -10.17
CA LYS A 261 -12.18 -13.80 -11.08
C LYS A 261 -12.53 -15.16 -10.50
N GLY A 262 -13.80 -15.52 -10.55
CA GLY A 262 -14.27 -16.88 -10.27
C GLY A 262 -14.21 -17.30 -8.80
N GLN A 263 -14.33 -16.33 -7.87
CA GLN A 263 -14.51 -16.60 -6.45
C GLN A 263 -15.89 -17.21 -6.16
N LYS A 264 -15.97 -18.11 -5.17
CA LYS A 264 -17.22 -18.84 -4.83
C LYS A 264 -18.04 -18.24 -3.69
N LYS A 265 -17.49 -17.30 -2.90
CA LYS A 265 -18.19 -16.66 -1.77
C LYS A 265 -18.12 -15.14 -1.79
N ALA A 266 -16.95 -14.55 -2.03
CA ALA A 266 -16.82 -13.12 -2.32
C ALA A 266 -15.49 -12.81 -3.02
N GLY A 267 -15.46 -11.75 -3.83
CA GLY A 267 -14.20 -11.20 -4.35
C GLY A 267 -13.27 -10.78 -3.20
N ILE A 268 -13.77 -9.87 -2.35
CA ILE A 268 -13.06 -9.34 -1.18
C ILE A 268 -13.94 -9.49 0.06
N ARG A 269 -13.38 -10.02 1.15
CA ARG A 269 -14.03 -10.13 2.46
C ARG A 269 -13.26 -9.29 3.49
N SER A 270 -13.92 -8.28 4.05
CA SER A 270 -13.38 -7.36 5.05
C SER A 270 -14.27 -7.34 6.30
N PRO A 271 -14.14 -8.31 7.22
CA PRO A 271 -15.01 -8.38 8.40
C PRO A 271 -14.82 -7.23 9.38
N PHE A 272 -13.60 -6.72 9.51
CA PHE A 272 -13.19 -5.53 10.26
C PHE A 272 -11.85 -5.08 9.65
N GLU A 273 -11.62 -3.78 9.48
CA GLU A 273 -10.30 -3.17 9.11
C GLU A 273 -10.40 -1.82 8.41
N VAL A 274 -9.26 -1.11 8.35
CA VAL A 274 -9.03 -0.03 7.38
C VAL A 274 -8.45 -0.59 6.07
N LEU A 275 -9.23 -0.61 4.99
CA LEU A 275 -8.85 -1.15 3.69
C LEU A 275 -9.09 -0.11 2.58
N MET A 276 -8.05 0.23 1.84
CA MET A 276 -8.13 1.19 0.73
C MET A 276 -7.96 0.45 -0.60
N LEU A 277 -8.93 0.60 -1.50
CA LEU A 277 -9.06 -0.14 -2.75
C LEU A 277 -9.16 0.81 -3.94
N HIS A 278 -8.19 0.75 -4.86
CA HIS A 278 -8.19 1.56 -6.09
C HIS A 278 -8.10 0.67 -7.33
N ARG A 279 -8.94 0.88 -8.36
CA ARG A 279 -8.89 0.05 -9.59
C ARG A 279 -9.07 -1.43 -9.32
N VAL A 280 -10.20 -1.75 -8.69
CA VAL A 280 -10.63 -3.15 -8.49
C VAL A 280 -11.55 -3.55 -9.63
N ARG A 281 -11.20 -4.63 -10.32
CA ARG A 281 -12.07 -5.33 -11.26
C ARG A 281 -12.42 -6.70 -10.70
N SER A 282 -13.70 -6.93 -10.44
CA SER A 282 -14.23 -8.20 -9.96
C SER A 282 -15.16 -8.77 -11.02
N ASP A 283 -14.89 -9.98 -11.49
CA ASP A 283 -15.74 -10.74 -12.42
C ASP A 283 -16.21 -12.02 -11.73
N ASN A 284 -17.34 -11.91 -11.04
CA ASN A 284 -17.82 -12.89 -10.06
C ASN A 284 -19.35 -12.95 -10.03
N THR A 285 -19.91 -14.13 -9.81
CA THR A 285 -21.38 -14.28 -9.59
C THR A 285 -21.81 -14.02 -8.15
N VAL A 286 -20.84 -13.94 -7.24
CA VAL A 286 -20.98 -13.62 -5.80
C VAL A 286 -20.61 -12.16 -5.54
N PRO A 287 -20.89 -11.61 -4.33
CA PRO A 287 -20.53 -10.23 -4.02
C PRO A 287 -19.05 -9.95 -4.31
N ALA A 288 -18.79 -8.82 -4.97
CA ALA A 288 -17.44 -8.38 -5.25
C ALA A 288 -16.74 -7.90 -3.96
N LEU A 289 -17.48 -7.24 -3.07
CA LEU A 289 -17.01 -6.79 -1.76
C LEU A 289 -18.04 -7.14 -0.69
N SER A 290 -17.56 -7.73 0.40
CA SER A 290 -18.36 -8.04 1.59
C SER A 290 -17.69 -7.43 2.82
N ILE A 291 -18.29 -6.37 3.35
CA ILE A 291 -17.90 -5.72 4.60
C ILE A 291 -18.68 -6.42 5.71
N GLY A 292 -17.96 -7.15 6.57
CA GLY A 292 -18.57 -8.03 7.56
C GLY A 292 -18.93 -7.33 8.87
N ASN A 293 -19.39 -8.14 9.81
CA ASN A 293 -20.15 -7.76 11.00
C ASN A 293 -19.32 -7.52 12.27
N ARG A 294 -18.04 -7.93 12.30
CA ARG A 294 -17.22 -7.84 13.51
C ARG A 294 -16.64 -6.43 13.64
N TRP A 295 -16.67 -5.84 14.83
CA TRP A 295 -16.05 -4.54 15.16
C TRP A 295 -16.32 -3.44 14.11
N SER A 296 -15.37 -2.52 13.91
CA SER A 296 -15.46 -1.47 12.88
C SER A 296 -14.64 -1.81 11.64
N SER A 297 -15.19 -1.48 10.48
CA SER A 297 -14.50 -1.59 9.19
C SER A 297 -14.63 -0.28 8.43
N HIS A 298 -13.52 0.20 7.88
CA HIS A 298 -13.40 1.38 7.04
C HIS A 298 -12.89 0.95 5.67
N VAL A 299 -13.75 1.01 4.66
CA VAL A 299 -13.38 0.68 3.29
C VAL A 299 -13.54 1.91 2.39
N THR A 300 -12.47 2.26 1.69
CA THR A 300 -12.52 3.23 0.59
C THR A 300 -12.36 2.49 -0.73
N LEU A 301 -13.31 2.63 -1.65
CA LEU A 301 -13.31 2.01 -2.97
C LEU A 301 -13.38 3.09 -4.06
N ILE A 302 -12.33 3.26 -4.84
CA ILE A 302 -12.26 4.26 -5.91
C ILE A 302 -11.98 3.56 -7.25
N ASP A 303 -12.66 4.00 -8.31
CA ASP A 303 -12.46 3.53 -9.69
C ASP A 303 -12.63 2.00 -9.83
N ALA A 304 -13.83 1.46 -9.66
CA ALA A 304 -14.03 -0.01 -9.65
C ALA A 304 -15.01 -0.53 -10.71
N GLU A 305 -14.76 -1.75 -11.21
CA GLU A 305 -15.64 -2.52 -12.10
C GLU A 305 -16.11 -3.79 -11.39
N LEU A 306 -17.40 -3.86 -11.05
CA LEU A 306 -18.01 -5.03 -10.40
C LEU A 306 -18.95 -5.71 -11.40
N LEU A 307 -18.50 -6.82 -11.98
CA LEU A 307 -19.06 -7.47 -13.17
C LEU A 307 -19.47 -8.92 -12.90
N GLY A 308 -20.18 -9.52 -13.87
CA GLY A 308 -20.68 -10.89 -13.81
C GLY A 308 -21.99 -10.94 -13.05
N GLY A 309 -21.91 -10.82 -11.73
CA GLY A 309 -23.00 -10.75 -10.79
C GLY A 309 -24.02 -11.88 -10.85
N SER A 310 -25.03 -11.77 -10.00
CA SER A 310 -26.29 -12.50 -10.10
C SER A 310 -27.42 -11.57 -9.61
N PRO A 311 -28.63 -11.63 -10.18
CA PRO A 311 -29.77 -10.84 -9.72
C PRO A 311 -30.08 -11.02 -8.22
N ASP A 312 -29.72 -12.17 -7.64
CA ASP A 312 -29.96 -12.48 -6.21
C ASP A 312 -28.83 -12.00 -5.29
N GLN A 313 -27.75 -11.47 -5.84
CA GLN A 313 -26.58 -11.01 -5.09
C GLN A 313 -26.40 -9.49 -5.20
N PRO A 314 -25.96 -8.82 -4.12
CA PRO A 314 -25.45 -7.46 -4.21
C PRO A 314 -24.00 -7.44 -4.70
N ALA A 315 -23.58 -6.36 -5.36
CA ALA A 315 -22.17 -6.17 -5.70
C ALA A 315 -21.33 -5.90 -4.44
N ILE A 316 -21.86 -5.06 -3.54
CA ILE A 316 -21.28 -4.71 -2.24
C ILE A 316 -22.30 -5.04 -1.14
N LEU A 317 -21.92 -5.92 -0.21
CA LEU A 317 -22.68 -6.18 1.01
C LEU A 317 -22.03 -5.43 2.18
N VAL A 318 -22.82 -4.65 2.91
CA VAL A 318 -22.41 -3.98 4.15
C VAL A 318 -23.21 -4.53 5.31
N ASP A 319 -22.55 -5.28 6.17
CA ASP A 319 -23.16 -5.91 7.34
C ASP A 319 -22.87 -5.14 8.64
N GLY A 320 -23.77 -4.24 9.01
CA GLY A 320 -23.63 -3.42 10.23
C GLY A 320 -24.13 -1.98 10.07
N LYS A 321 -24.17 -1.23 11.17
CA LYS A 321 -24.75 0.14 11.20
C LYS A 321 -23.78 1.19 10.64
N PRO A 322 -24.27 2.34 10.13
CA PRO A 322 -23.44 3.44 9.60
C PRO A 322 -22.41 4.05 10.55
N ASN A 323 -22.57 3.87 11.85
CA ASN A 323 -21.62 4.33 12.86
C ASN A 323 -20.59 3.25 13.25
N GLU A 324 -20.72 2.04 12.70
CA GLU A 324 -19.81 0.91 12.92
C GLU A 324 -19.06 0.55 11.63
N LYS A 325 -19.72 0.69 10.48
CA LYS A 325 -19.20 0.36 9.16
C LYS A 325 -19.10 1.62 8.34
N HIS A 326 -17.95 1.79 7.68
CA HIS A 326 -17.68 2.90 6.80
C HIS A 326 -17.39 2.34 5.42
N LEU A 327 -18.12 2.86 4.43
CA LEU A 327 -17.86 2.62 3.02
C LEU A 327 -17.93 3.97 2.32
N PHE A 328 -16.84 4.37 1.70
CA PHE A 328 -16.84 5.41 0.70
C PHE A 328 -16.55 4.78 -0.67
N ALA A 329 -17.43 5.02 -1.63
CA ALA A 329 -17.30 4.52 -2.98
C ALA A 329 -17.39 5.66 -3.99
N ARG A 330 -16.44 5.74 -4.94
CA ARG A 330 -16.42 6.76 -5.99
C ARG A 330 -16.04 6.15 -7.34
N ASN A 331 -16.78 6.52 -8.38
CA ASN A 331 -16.61 6.02 -9.74
C ASN A 331 -16.63 4.48 -9.77
N VAL A 332 -17.78 3.88 -9.44
CA VAL A 332 -17.97 2.41 -9.42
C VAL A 332 -18.99 2.02 -10.47
N LYS A 333 -18.58 1.17 -11.42
CA LYS A 333 -19.47 0.59 -12.42
C LYS A 333 -19.90 -0.80 -12.01
N VAL A 334 -21.18 -1.11 -12.19
CA VAL A 334 -21.77 -2.37 -11.74
C VAL A 334 -22.62 -2.99 -12.84
N SER A 335 -22.42 -4.29 -13.09
CA SER A 335 -23.21 -5.07 -14.04
C SER A 335 -23.51 -6.47 -13.51
N GLY A 336 -24.74 -6.93 -13.72
CA GLY A 336 -25.18 -8.30 -13.39
C GLY A 336 -25.73 -8.51 -11.97
N TYR A 337 -25.54 -7.54 -11.06
CA TYR A 337 -26.03 -7.62 -9.67
C TYR A 337 -27.42 -7.01 -9.48
N GLY A 338 -28.21 -7.55 -8.53
CA GLY A 338 -29.54 -7.02 -8.19
C GLY A 338 -29.51 -5.65 -7.51
N LEU A 339 -28.53 -5.48 -6.62
CA LEU A 339 -28.21 -4.22 -5.95
C LEU A 339 -26.71 -3.92 -6.08
N THR A 340 -26.37 -2.65 -6.12
CA THR A 340 -24.97 -2.20 -6.06
C THR A 340 -24.46 -2.23 -4.63
N VAL A 341 -25.22 -1.63 -3.70
CA VAL A 341 -24.94 -1.70 -2.26
C VAL A 341 -26.18 -2.27 -1.57
N LYS A 342 -25.98 -3.27 -0.71
CA LYS A 342 -26.99 -3.79 0.20
C LYS A 342 -26.54 -3.60 1.64
N SER A 343 -27.35 -2.89 2.43
CA SER A 343 -27.21 -2.80 3.88
C SER A 343 -28.00 -3.91 4.56
N THR A 344 -27.46 -4.49 5.63
CA THR A 344 -28.22 -5.34 6.56
C THR A 344 -28.94 -4.55 7.65
N ALA A 345 -28.60 -3.26 7.82
CA ALA A 345 -29.08 -2.43 8.92
C ALA A 345 -30.22 -1.48 8.53
N ASP A 346 -30.18 -0.89 7.33
CA ASP A 346 -31.21 0.04 6.84
C ASP A 346 -31.32 -0.02 5.31
N GLU A 347 -32.48 -0.43 4.80
CA GLU A 347 -32.75 -0.52 3.36
C GLU A 347 -32.63 0.83 2.64
N LYS A 348 -32.75 1.96 3.34
CA LYS A 348 -32.55 3.31 2.76
C LYS A 348 -31.12 3.56 2.32
N LEU A 349 -30.17 2.79 2.82
CA LEU A 349 -28.77 2.85 2.42
C LEU A 349 -28.50 1.98 1.18
N ASN A 350 -29.47 1.19 0.71
CA ASN A 350 -29.30 0.42 -0.51
C ASN A 350 -29.11 1.34 -1.72
N ALA A 351 -28.24 0.92 -2.64
CA ALA A 351 -28.00 1.62 -3.90
C ALA A 351 -28.10 0.65 -5.08
N LYS A 352 -28.50 1.15 -6.24
CA LYS A 352 -28.65 0.38 -7.49
C LYS A 352 -28.07 1.15 -8.67
N GLY A 353 -27.43 0.43 -9.59
CA GLY A 353 -26.76 1.02 -10.75
C GLY A 353 -25.36 1.54 -10.39
N ASP A 354 -24.72 2.22 -11.33
CA ASP A 354 -23.39 2.78 -11.11
C ASP A 354 -23.39 3.85 -10.00
N LEU A 355 -22.24 4.01 -9.33
CA LEU A 355 -22.03 5.03 -8.31
C LEU A 355 -21.05 6.09 -8.82
N ASP A 356 -21.49 7.35 -8.86
CA ASP A 356 -20.58 8.49 -9.02
C ASP A 356 -19.84 8.74 -7.70
N GLU A 357 -20.57 8.97 -6.61
CA GLU A 357 -20.05 9.06 -5.23
C GLU A 357 -21.11 8.57 -4.23
N TYR A 358 -20.69 7.77 -3.25
CA TYR A 358 -21.55 7.16 -2.24
C TYR A 358 -20.81 7.08 -0.90
N SER A 359 -21.47 7.50 0.18
CA SER A 359 -20.97 7.34 1.55
C SER A 359 -22.02 6.60 2.38
N TYR A 360 -21.61 5.49 3.00
CA TYR A 360 -22.46 4.74 3.92
C TYR A 360 -22.60 5.45 5.27
N GLY A 361 -21.51 6.04 5.76
CA GLY A 361 -21.50 6.85 6.97
C GLY A 361 -21.66 8.35 6.72
N PRO A 362 -21.71 9.16 7.79
CA PRO A 362 -22.07 10.58 7.74
C PRO A 362 -21.05 11.44 6.99
N ILE A 363 -21.56 12.47 6.31
CA ILE A 363 -20.73 13.50 5.67
C ILE A 363 -20.66 14.74 6.55
N THR A 364 -19.45 15.13 6.92
CA THR A 364 -19.18 16.33 7.72
C THR A 364 -18.70 17.48 6.84
N LYS A 365 -19.34 18.64 6.99
CA LYS A 365 -18.90 19.90 6.41
C LYS A 365 -18.20 20.75 7.47
N ALA A 366 -16.98 21.20 7.19
CA ALA A 366 -16.29 22.10 8.12
C ALA A 366 -17.03 23.42 8.32
N PHE A 367 -17.72 23.92 7.28
CA PHE A 367 -18.50 25.15 7.29
C PHE A 367 -19.76 25.03 6.42
N PRO A 368 -20.81 25.88 6.61
CA PRO A 368 -22.10 25.74 5.94
C PRO A 368 -22.05 25.72 4.40
N ASP A 369 -21.14 26.51 3.80
CA ASP A 369 -20.92 26.66 2.36
C ASP A 369 -20.00 25.59 1.75
N CYS A 370 -19.43 24.68 2.56
CA CYS A 370 -18.71 23.54 2.01
C CYS A 370 -19.66 22.63 1.22
N VAL A 371 -19.12 21.92 0.23
CA VAL A 371 -19.85 20.97 -0.58
C VAL A 371 -19.63 19.56 -0.01
N PRO A 372 -20.69 18.76 0.22
CA PRO A 372 -20.59 17.40 0.75
C PRO A 372 -20.18 16.41 -0.36
N ARG A 373 -19.08 16.70 -1.06
CA ARG A 373 -18.47 15.87 -2.10
C ARG A 373 -16.96 15.96 -2.05
N THR A 374 -16.32 14.92 -2.54
CA THR A 374 -14.86 14.94 -2.69
C THR A 374 -14.40 16.02 -3.66
N LEU A 375 -13.16 16.50 -3.47
CA LEU A 375 -12.49 17.36 -4.45
C LEU A 375 -12.40 16.68 -5.82
N ASN A 376 -12.29 15.34 -5.83
CA ASN A 376 -12.14 14.52 -7.01
C ASN A 376 -10.98 15.03 -7.87
N LEU A 377 -9.80 15.14 -7.24
CA LEU A 377 -8.58 15.59 -7.92
C LEU A 377 -8.26 14.64 -9.09
N PRO A 378 -7.67 15.14 -10.20
CA PRO A 378 -7.19 14.28 -11.26
C PRO A 378 -6.20 13.26 -10.71
N VAL A 379 -6.41 11.99 -11.01
CA VAL A 379 -5.52 10.90 -10.64
C VAL A 379 -4.64 10.57 -11.84
N LYS A 380 -3.32 10.64 -11.67
CA LYS A 380 -2.35 10.32 -12.71
C LYS A 380 -1.57 9.07 -12.32
N ASP A 381 -1.25 8.23 -13.29
CA ASP A 381 -0.36 7.09 -13.10
C ASP A 381 1.09 7.48 -13.38
N ALA A 382 2.00 6.84 -12.66
CA ALA A 382 3.42 7.01 -12.88
C ALA A 382 3.76 6.63 -14.33
N PRO A 383 4.59 7.41 -15.05
CA PRO A 383 5.02 7.01 -16.37
C PRO A 383 5.84 5.73 -16.27
N ALA A 384 5.65 4.82 -17.22
CA ALA A 384 6.45 3.61 -17.31
C ALA A 384 7.92 3.98 -17.56
N VAL A 385 8.81 3.47 -16.72
CA VAL A 385 10.26 3.54 -16.92
C VAL A 385 10.73 2.10 -17.14
N PRO A 386 11.35 1.78 -18.29
CA PRO A 386 11.82 0.42 -18.57
C PRO A 386 12.79 -0.10 -17.49
N TRP A 387 12.87 -1.42 -17.34
CA TRP A 387 13.90 -2.04 -16.51
C TRP A 387 15.29 -1.86 -17.12
N GLY A 388 15.38 -1.94 -18.46
CA GLY A 388 16.62 -1.78 -19.22
C GLY A 388 17.46 -3.06 -19.26
N ASP A 389 18.41 -3.11 -20.18
CA ASP A 389 19.30 -4.27 -20.36
C ASP A 389 20.44 -4.25 -19.32
N PRO A 390 20.52 -5.22 -18.39
CA PRO A 390 21.56 -5.27 -17.36
C PRO A 390 23.00 -5.28 -17.90
N THR A 391 23.21 -5.68 -19.15
CA THR A 391 24.55 -5.72 -19.75
C THR A 391 24.97 -4.40 -20.40
N ASN A 392 24.02 -3.60 -20.86
CA ASN A 392 24.30 -2.42 -21.68
C ASN A 392 23.86 -1.09 -21.03
N ASP A 393 22.80 -1.12 -20.22
CA ASP A 393 22.17 0.08 -19.68
C ASP A 393 22.58 0.39 -18.23
N TRP A 394 23.25 -0.55 -17.55
CA TRP A 394 23.46 -0.53 -16.10
C TRP A 394 24.91 -0.21 -15.71
N ALA A 395 25.08 0.60 -14.66
CA ALA A 395 26.37 0.91 -14.03
C ALA A 395 26.38 0.50 -12.55
N ASN A 396 27.39 -0.28 -12.16
CA ASN A 396 27.64 -0.68 -10.79
C ASN A 396 28.44 0.40 -10.04
N VAL A 397 27.94 0.89 -8.91
CA VAL A 397 28.70 1.87 -8.10
C VAL A 397 30.08 1.36 -7.65
N ILE A 398 30.25 0.05 -7.45
CA ILE A 398 31.52 -0.55 -7.01
C ILE A 398 32.58 -0.47 -8.12
N THR A 399 32.22 -0.67 -9.39
CA THR A 399 33.18 -0.57 -10.51
C THR A 399 33.65 0.87 -10.72
N HIS A 400 32.95 1.84 -10.15
CA HIS A 400 33.35 3.25 -10.11
C HIS A 400 34.06 3.66 -8.82
N GLY A 401 34.36 2.70 -7.94
CA GLY A 401 35.21 2.88 -6.75
C GLY A 401 34.47 2.98 -5.41
N ALA A 402 33.17 2.71 -5.36
CA ALA A 402 32.45 2.65 -4.08
C ALA A 402 32.89 1.42 -3.29
N VAL A 403 32.95 1.54 -1.97
CA VAL A 403 33.35 0.48 -1.05
C VAL A 403 32.12 -0.25 -0.51
N GLY A 404 31.11 0.51 -0.08
CA GLY A 404 29.85 -0.04 0.45
C GLY A 404 30.01 -0.74 1.82
N ASP A 405 30.88 -0.22 2.68
CA ASP A 405 31.14 -0.74 4.03
C ASP A 405 30.45 0.04 5.17
N GLY A 406 29.64 1.04 4.83
CA GLY A 406 28.94 1.92 5.76
C GLY A 406 29.82 2.98 6.43
N LYS A 407 31.14 3.00 6.14
CA LYS A 407 32.12 3.86 6.79
C LYS A 407 32.76 4.85 5.83
N ASN A 408 33.20 4.37 4.67
CA ASN A 408 33.80 5.18 3.63
C ASN A 408 32.79 6.13 3.01
N ASP A 409 33.26 7.32 2.60
CA ASP A 409 32.45 8.24 1.82
C ASP A 409 32.46 7.80 0.35
N ASP A 410 31.35 7.21 -0.09
CA ASP A 410 31.17 6.68 -1.44
C ASP A 410 30.70 7.77 -2.44
N THR A 411 30.52 9.02 -2.01
CA THR A 411 29.90 10.10 -2.81
C THR A 411 30.56 10.26 -4.18
N ALA A 412 31.90 10.37 -4.21
CA ALA A 412 32.64 10.60 -5.45
C ALA A 412 32.53 9.42 -6.42
N ALA A 413 32.51 8.19 -5.92
CA ALA A 413 32.38 7.00 -6.74
C ALA A 413 30.97 6.83 -7.30
N VAL A 414 29.95 7.04 -6.46
CA VAL A 414 28.55 6.96 -6.88
C VAL A 414 28.23 8.07 -7.89
N GLN A 415 28.74 9.29 -7.69
CA GLN A 415 28.56 10.37 -8.66
C GLN A 415 29.21 10.04 -10.01
N LYS A 416 30.39 9.40 -10.03
CA LYS A 416 31.01 8.91 -11.28
C LYS A 416 30.14 7.88 -11.99
N ALA A 417 29.47 6.98 -11.26
CA ALA A 417 28.53 6.02 -11.85
C ALA A 417 27.32 6.73 -12.47
N ILE A 418 26.76 7.76 -11.80
CA ILE A 418 25.69 8.60 -12.34
C ILE A 418 26.11 9.33 -13.62
N ASP A 419 27.33 9.85 -13.65
CA ASP A 419 27.87 10.61 -14.78
C ASP A 419 28.45 9.72 -15.91
N SER A 420 28.40 8.39 -15.77
CA SER A 420 28.98 7.43 -16.73
C SER A 420 28.27 7.38 -18.09
N GLY A 421 27.03 7.87 -18.17
CA GLY A 421 26.16 7.74 -19.34
C GLY A 421 25.18 6.56 -19.28
N ALA A 422 25.24 5.73 -18.23
CA ALA A 422 24.28 4.65 -17.99
C ALA A 422 22.83 5.17 -17.80
N LYS A 423 21.85 4.32 -18.09
CA LYS A 423 20.43 4.60 -17.83
C LYS A 423 20.02 4.12 -16.43
N VAL A 424 20.66 3.08 -15.91
CA VAL A 424 20.42 2.53 -14.59
C VAL A 424 21.71 2.57 -13.78
N VAL A 425 21.65 3.13 -12.57
CA VAL A 425 22.74 3.05 -11.59
C VAL A 425 22.26 2.20 -10.44
N TYR A 426 22.99 1.14 -10.13
CA TYR A 426 22.59 0.20 -9.08
C TYR A 426 23.62 0.04 -7.98
N PHE A 427 23.09 -0.24 -6.78
CA PHE A 427 23.85 -0.54 -5.58
C PHE A 427 23.72 -2.03 -5.27
N PRO A 428 24.82 -2.81 -5.39
CA PRO A 428 24.81 -4.23 -5.02
C PRO A 428 24.32 -4.48 -3.59
N GLY A 429 23.49 -5.51 -3.43
CA GLY A 429 22.90 -5.93 -2.17
C GLY A 429 23.93 -6.38 -1.14
N GLY A 430 23.59 -6.25 0.14
CA GLY A 430 24.49 -6.66 1.23
C GLY A 430 25.57 -5.71 1.63
N LYS A 431 25.44 -4.48 1.16
CA LYS A 431 26.35 -3.40 1.41
C LYS A 431 25.62 -2.22 2.00
N GLN A 432 26.38 -1.34 2.63
CA GLN A 432 25.89 -0.09 3.18
C GLN A 432 26.69 1.04 2.56
N TYR A 433 26.01 1.97 1.90
CA TYR A 433 26.66 3.08 1.21
C TYR A 433 26.41 4.37 1.96
N ARG A 434 27.46 5.15 2.15
CA ARG A 434 27.38 6.47 2.77
C ARG A 434 27.78 7.52 1.76
N CYS A 435 26.82 8.34 1.37
CA CYS A 435 27.04 9.50 0.51
C CYS A 435 26.58 10.76 1.26
N THR A 436 27.17 11.89 0.92
CA THR A 436 26.72 13.21 1.41
C THR A 436 25.63 13.74 0.48
N GLN A 437 26.02 14.18 -0.71
CA GLN A 437 25.11 14.72 -1.73
C GLN A 437 25.38 14.08 -3.09
N LEU A 438 24.34 13.55 -3.72
CA LEU A 438 24.34 13.00 -5.07
C LEU A 438 23.49 13.88 -5.99
N ILE A 439 23.98 14.14 -7.19
CA ILE A 439 23.24 14.88 -8.22
C ILE A 439 22.75 13.88 -9.26
N LEU A 440 21.46 13.56 -9.22
CA LEU A 440 20.82 12.63 -10.15
C LEU A 440 20.42 13.37 -11.43
N ARG A 441 21.20 13.17 -12.50
CA ARG A 441 21.13 13.94 -13.76
C ARG A 441 21.49 13.08 -14.97
N ALA A 442 21.80 13.75 -16.09
CA ALA A 442 22.35 13.15 -17.31
C ALA A 442 21.41 12.08 -17.90
N ASN A 443 21.90 10.86 -18.16
CA ASN A 443 21.13 9.81 -18.83
C ASN A 443 20.36 8.89 -17.86
N VAL A 444 20.57 9.04 -16.55
CA VAL A 444 20.02 8.12 -15.55
C VAL A 444 18.50 8.26 -15.48
N GLN A 445 17.81 7.14 -15.67
CA GLN A 445 16.36 6.97 -15.58
C GLN A 445 15.96 6.16 -14.35
N ARG A 446 16.89 5.38 -13.77
CA ARG A 446 16.65 4.60 -12.56
C ARG A 446 17.87 4.60 -11.65
N LEU A 447 17.66 4.92 -10.39
CA LEU A 447 18.59 4.73 -9.28
C LEU A 447 18.00 3.65 -8.37
N ILE A 448 18.64 2.49 -8.27
CA ILE A 448 18.06 1.31 -7.62
C ILE A 448 19.03 0.65 -6.64
N ALA A 449 18.55 0.35 -5.44
CA ALA A 449 19.24 -0.60 -4.56
C ALA A 449 18.78 -2.03 -4.87
N CYS A 450 19.74 -2.96 -4.96
CA CYS A 450 19.44 -4.39 -4.85
C CYS A 450 19.22 -4.75 -3.37
N GLU A 451 18.32 -4.00 -2.72
CA GLU A 451 18.05 -4.02 -1.27
C GLU A 451 19.25 -3.60 -0.40
N ALA A 452 20.18 -2.81 -0.96
CA ALA A 452 21.29 -2.22 -0.21
C ALA A 452 20.83 -1.05 0.69
N TYR A 453 21.64 -0.76 1.72
CA TYR A 453 21.42 0.42 2.55
C TYR A 453 22.08 1.65 1.93
N LEU A 454 21.40 2.79 1.97
CA LEU A 454 21.93 4.07 1.49
C LEU A 454 21.58 5.20 2.44
N ASN A 455 22.57 6.00 2.79
CA ASN A 455 22.40 7.32 3.37
C ASN A 455 22.89 8.35 2.35
N ALA A 456 22.02 9.26 1.90
CA ALA A 456 22.35 10.28 0.91
C ALA A 456 21.30 11.39 0.86
N GLU A 457 21.74 12.62 0.61
CA GLU A 457 20.88 13.63 -0.03
C GLU A 457 20.99 13.50 -1.55
N ILE A 458 19.87 13.33 -2.23
CA ILE A 458 19.78 13.13 -3.67
C ILE A 458 19.07 14.34 -4.26
N LEU A 459 19.80 15.14 -5.04
CA LEU A 459 19.25 16.26 -5.78
C LEU A 459 18.86 15.77 -7.17
N VAL A 460 17.56 15.74 -7.45
CA VAL A 460 17.04 15.36 -8.77
C VAL A 460 17.04 16.59 -9.66
N GLN A 461 17.95 16.61 -10.63
CA GLN A 461 18.11 17.68 -11.60
C GLN A 461 17.63 17.26 -12.99
N ASP A 462 17.55 18.24 -13.90
CA ASP A 462 17.24 17.98 -15.30
C ASP A 462 18.21 16.95 -15.91
N GLY A 463 17.67 16.15 -16.81
CA GLY A 463 18.34 15.03 -17.46
C GLY A 463 17.68 14.75 -18.80
N LYS A 464 18.23 13.79 -19.55
CA LYS A 464 17.75 13.47 -20.90
C LYS A 464 16.37 12.81 -20.90
N ALA A 465 16.08 11.99 -19.89
CA ALA A 465 14.81 11.30 -19.77
C ALA A 465 13.76 12.14 -19.03
N PRO A 466 12.50 12.14 -19.49
CA PRO A 466 11.43 12.92 -18.87
C PRO A 466 10.99 12.38 -17.50
N ALA A 467 11.41 11.16 -17.14
CA ALA A 467 11.11 10.54 -15.86
C ALA A 467 12.38 9.97 -15.21
N VAL A 468 12.32 9.78 -13.89
CA VAL A 468 13.34 9.09 -13.10
C VAL A 468 12.70 8.29 -11.97
N VAL A 469 13.19 7.08 -11.72
CA VAL A 469 12.78 6.24 -10.59
C VAL A 469 13.91 6.18 -9.55
N ILE A 470 13.57 6.34 -8.29
CA ILE A 470 14.43 6.03 -7.14
C ILE A 470 13.72 4.96 -6.34
N GLU A 471 14.30 3.77 -6.20
CA GLU A 471 13.61 2.66 -5.54
C GLU A 471 14.49 1.73 -4.70
N ARG A 472 13.84 1.04 -3.74
CA ARG A 472 14.36 -0.09 -2.96
C ARG A 472 15.50 0.25 -2.00
N PHE A 473 15.65 1.51 -1.63
CA PHE A 473 16.61 1.93 -0.60
C PHE A 473 16.05 1.79 0.80
N MET A 474 16.93 1.51 1.74
CA MET A 474 16.66 1.56 3.17
C MET A 474 17.78 2.37 3.84
N PRO A 475 17.49 3.36 4.68
CA PRO A 475 18.53 4.06 5.44
C PRO A 475 19.07 3.14 6.53
N THR A 476 20.29 3.41 7.01
CA THR A 476 20.81 2.66 8.16
C THR A 476 20.12 3.16 9.44
N TRP A 477 19.73 2.22 10.32
CA TRP A 477 18.93 2.51 11.52
C TRP A 477 19.64 3.41 12.56
N ASP A 478 20.94 3.56 12.46
CA ASP A 478 21.84 4.14 13.46
C ASP A 478 22.13 5.64 13.26
N GLN A 479 21.50 6.32 12.28
CA GLN A 479 22.00 7.63 11.83
C GLN A 479 21.02 8.82 11.92
N GLY A 480 19.85 8.68 12.56
CA GLY A 480 18.94 9.81 12.80
C GLY A 480 18.53 10.55 11.52
N ASP A 481 18.81 11.85 11.43
CA ASP A 481 18.43 12.75 10.32
C ASP A 481 19.27 12.60 9.03
N LYS A 482 20.10 11.56 8.93
CA LYS A 482 21.00 11.27 7.79
C LYS A 482 20.48 10.20 6.84
N GLY A 483 19.19 9.86 6.87
CA GLY A 483 18.59 8.92 5.93
C GLY A 483 18.50 9.46 4.49
N VAL A 484 17.80 8.73 3.61
CA VAL A 484 17.63 9.12 2.22
C VAL A 484 16.76 10.38 2.12
N LYS A 485 17.32 11.49 1.65
CA LYS A 485 16.60 12.73 1.36
C LYS A 485 16.56 12.95 -0.14
N ILE A 486 15.39 13.07 -0.73
CA ILE A 486 15.20 13.25 -2.17
C ILE A 486 14.63 14.64 -2.39
N ARG A 487 15.34 15.48 -3.13
CA ARG A 487 14.93 16.85 -3.46
C ARG A 487 14.64 16.94 -4.94
N GLN A 488 13.37 17.09 -5.26
CA GLN A 488 12.91 17.25 -6.63
C GLN A 488 13.14 18.70 -7.07
N GLN A 489 14.22 18.93 -7.81
CA GLN A 489 14.67 20.25 -8.29
C GLN A 489 14.64 20.33 -9.82
N SER A 490 13.73 19.57 -10.44
CA SER A 490 13.60 19.46 -11.90
C SER A 490 12.15 19.34 -12.32
N LYS A 491 11.92 19.42 -13.64
CA LYS A 491 10.60 19.18 -14.23
C LYS A 491 10.37 17.73 -14.64
N ARG A 492 11.36 16.85 -14.44
CA ARG A 492 11.22 15.42 -14.71
C ARG A 492 10.16 14.83 -13.78
N ALA A 493 9.37 13.88 -14.26
CA ALA A 493 8.54 13.07 -13.39
C ALA A 493 9.46 12.26 -12.44
N LEU A 494 9.22 12.34 -11.14
CA LEU A 494 9.94 11.58 -10.12
C LEU A 494 9.05 10.48 -9.57
N ILE A 495 9.50 9.24 -9.66
CA ILE A 495 8.86 8.09 -9.04
C ILE A 495 9.73 7.67 -7.85
N VAL A 496 9.16 7.69 -6.65
CA VAL A 496 9.82 7.21 -5.42
C VAL A 496 9.06 6.01 -4.90
N ARG A 497 9.76 4.87 -4.78
CA ARG A 497 9.08 3.59 -4.55
C ARG A 497 9.84 2.64 -3.62
N ASP A 498 9.12 1.98 -2.73
CA ASP A 498 9.65 0.93 -1.84
C ASP A 498 10.87 1.41 -1.03
N ILE A 499 10.75 2.59 -0.41
CA ILE A 499 11.85 3.33 0.25
C ILE A 499 11.47 3.75 1.68
N ASN A 500 12.48 3.91 2.53
CA ASN A 500 12.37 4.78 3.70
C ASN A 500 13.21 6.06 3.49
N GLY A 501 12.57 7.23 3.52
CA GLY A 501 13.21 8.52 3.26
C GLY A 501 12.26 9.73 3.19
N TRP A 502 12.85 10.92 3.01
CA TRP A 502 12.17 12.20 2.94
C TRP A 502 12.11 12.69 1.50
N ILE A 503 10.95 13.18 1.07
CA ILE A 503 10.74 13.75 -0.26
C ILE A 503 10.44 15.24 -0.11
N TYR A 504 11.21 16.07 -0.80
CA TYR A 504 11.01 17.51 -0.87
C TYR A 504 10.66 17.88 -2.31
N GLN A 505 9.45 18.36 -2.52
CA GLN A 505 9.03 18.91 -3.81
C GLN A 505 9.34 20.39 -3.88
N GLU A 506 10.31 20.75 -4.71
CA GLU A 506 10.87 22.10 -4.81
C GLU A 506 10.70 22.71 -6.21
N GLU A 507 10.22 21.92 -7.17
CA GLU A 507 9.93 22.35 -8.53
C GLU A 507 8.58 21.79 -9.01
N LEU A 508 8.21 21.96 -10.29
CA LEU A 508 6.90 21.58 -10.82
C LEU A 508 6.85 20.17 -11.45
N GLY A 509 7.93 19.40 -11.42
CA GLY A 509 7.92 18.03 -11.94
C GLY A 509 7.01 17.12 -11.13
N ASP A 510 6.12 16.38 -11.80
CA ASP A 510 5.19 15.45 -11.17
C ASP A 510 5.91 14.45 -10.24
N ILE A 511 5.37 14.20 -9.04
CA ILE A 511 5.90 13.16 -8.14
C ILE A 511 4.88 12.04 -7.92
N PHE A 512 5.35 10.80 -8.01
CA PHE A 512 4.61 9.59 -7.71
C PHE A 512 5.26 8.87 -6.52
N VAL A 513 4.46 8.50 -5.52
CA VAL A 513 4.93 7.94 -4.25
C VAL A 513 4.21 6.64 -3.92
N ASP A 514 4.95 5.54 -3.85
CA ASP A 514 4.41 4.20 -3.58
C ASP A 514 5.25 3.45 -2.53
N ASP A 515 4.65 2.93 -1.46
CA ASP A 515 5.38 2.18 -0.41
C ASP A 515 6.55 2.97 0.19
N VAL A 516 6.28 4.22 0.61
CA VAL A 516 7.29 5.09 1.22
C VAL A 516 7.02 5.29 2.71
N VAL A 517 8.05 5.09 3.52
CA VAL A 517 8.09 5.49 4.94
C VAL A 517 8.93 6.76 5.06
N GLY A 518 8.48 7.78 5.79
CA GLY A 518 9.27 8.97 6.08
C GLY A 518 8.47 10.26 6.03
N ALA A 519 8.71 11.13 5.04
CA ALA A 519 8.00 12.41 4.93
C ALA A 519 7.83 12.89 3.48
N LEU A 520 6.85 13.75 3.28
CA LEU A 520 6.62 14.47 2.03
C LEU A 520 6.37 15.96 2.31
N HIS A 521 7.23 16.81 1.76
CA HIS A 521 7.10 18.27 1.88
C HIS A 521 6.96 18.91 0.51
N MET A 522 5.77 19.40 0.20
CA MET A 522 5.51 20.18 -1.00
C MET A 522 5.70 21.66 -0.70
N ARG A 523 6.75 22.24 -1.27
CA ARG A 523 7.17 23.63 -1.07
C ARG A 523 6.95 24.51 -2.30
N LYS A 524 6.57 23.91 -3.42
CA LYS A 524 6.32 24.59 -4.69
C LYS A 524 4.81 24.73 -4.93
N PRO A 525 4.24 25.94 -4.82
CA PRO A 525 2.85 26.17 -5.16
C PRO A 525 2.52 25.73 -6.60
N GLY A 526 1.38 25.10 -6.78
CA GLY A 526 0.92 24.54 -8.06
C GLY A 526 1.52 23.19 -8.44
N ALA A 527 2.50 22.66 -7.72
CA ALA A 527 3.02 21.31 -7.95
C ALA A 527 1.96 20.23 -7.63
N SER A 528 2.07 19.08 -8.30
CA SER A 528 1.18 17.94 -8.10
C SER A 528 1.94 16.70 -7.61
N VAL A 529 1.36 16.00 -6.64
CA VAL A 529 1.89 14.73 -6.13
C VAL A 529 0.77 13.70 -6.01
N TRP A 530 1.04 12.48 -6.46
CA TRP A 530 0.16 11.32 -6.34
C TRP A 530 0.81 10.25 -5.47
N CYS A 531 0.23 10.01 -4.29
CA CYS A 531 0.67 8.98 -3.36
C CYS A 531 -0.33 7.83 -3.37
N ARG A 532 0.10 6.62 -3.78
CA ARG A 532 -0.73 5.43 -3.52
C ARG A 532 -0.63 5.05 -2.06
N TYR A 533 0.57 5.06 -1.49
CA TYR A 533 0.72 4.86 -0.06
C TYR A 533 1.90 5.64 0.51
N LEU A 534 1.65 6.31 1.64
CA LEU A 534 2.67 7.02 2.41
C LEU A 534 2.49 6.73 3.90
N ASN A 535 3.53 6.22 4.53
CA ASN A 535 3.65 6.12 5.97
C ASN A 535 4.55 7.26 6.46
N TYR A 536 3.99 8.23 7.18
CA TYR A 536 4.75 9.37 7.65
C TYR A 536 5.20 9.21 9.12
N GLU A 537 6.52 9.24 9.36
CA GLU A 537 7.15 8.94 10.66
C GLU A 537 8.26 9.96 11.05
N SER A 538 8.07 11.26 10.78
CA SER A 538 9.02 12.28 11.26
C SER A 538 8.66 12.76 12.67
N SER A 539 9.68 12.94 13.50
CA SER A 539 9.58 13.59 14.81
C SER A 539 10.93 14.23 15.19
N PRO A 540 10.98 15.51 15.59
CA PRO A 540 9.85 16.47 15.72
C PRO A 540 9.44 17.11 14.38
N GLY A 541 8.19 17.60 14.30
CA GLY A 541 7.68 18.41 13.18
C GLY A 541 6.74 17.69 12.20
N PRO A 542 6.15 18.42 11.22
CA PRO A 542 5.22 17.85 10.26
C PRO A 542 5.92 16.87 9.34
N SER A 543 5.31 15.70 9.13
CA SER A 543 5.79 14.70 8.18
C SER A 543 5.13 14.81 6.81
N LEU A 544 4.05 15.58 6.71
CA LEU A 544 3.35 15.90 5.48
C LEU A 544 3.06 17.41 5.44
N THR A 545 3.54 18.07 4.40
CA THR A 545 3.22 19.48 4.14
C THR A 545 2.76 19.63 2.69
N ASN A 546 1.61 20.26 2.48
CA ASN A 546 1.17 20.74 1.18
C ASN A 546 0.99 22.26 1.21
N ASP A 547 1.99 22.98 0.70
CA ASP A 547 1.98 24.44 0.61
C ASP A 547 1.61 24.89 -0.81
N GLY A 548 0.31 25.16 -1.02
CA GLY A 548 -0.23 25.68 -2.28
C GLY A 548 -0.26 24.70 -3.46
N GLY A 549 -0.01 23.39 -3.26
CA GLY A 549 -0.01 22.37 -4.32
C GLY A 549 -1.29 21.51 -4.37
N ASN A 550 -1.28 20.51 -5.27
CA ASN A 550 -2.33 19.50 -5.40
C ASN A 550 -1.80 18.14 -4.93
N LEU A 551 -2.43 17.54 -3.94
CA LEU A 551 -1.98 16.29 -3.32
C LEU A 551 -3.10 15.27 -3.30
N TRP A 552 -2.86 14.10 -3.88
CA TRP A 552 -3.79 12.98 -3.86
C TRP A 552 -3.15 11.81 -3.12
N ILE A 553 -3.78 11.28 -2.07
CA ILE A 553 -3.31 10.13 -1.28
C ILE A 553 -4.41 9.07 -1.19
N MET A 554 -4.12 7.83 -1.62
CA MET A 554 -5.06 6.71 -1.46
C MET A 554 -5.07 6.14 -0.05
N GLY A 555 -3.87 5.91 0.50
CA GLY A 555 -3.71 5.28 1.79
C GLY A 555 -2.56 5.89 2.57
N SER A 556 -2.75 6.05 3.87
CA SER A 556 -1.66 6.50 4.72
C SER A 556 -1.69 5.94 6.14
N LYS A 557 -0.50 5.98 6.75
CA LYS A 557 -0.29 5.73 8.18
C LYS A 557 0.60 6.81 8.77
N ILE A 558 0.45 7.03 10.07
CA ILE A 558 1.28 7.93 10.88
C ILE A 558 1.87 7.19 12.07
N GLU A 559 3.05 7.60 12.51
CA GLU A 559 3.57 7.28 13.84
C GLU A 559 4.07 8.56 14.51
N HIS A 560 3.89 8.66 15.83
CA HIS A 560 4.30 9.76 16.72
C HIS A 560 3.28 10.90 16.96
N PRO A 561 3.22 11.44 18.20
CA PRO A 561 2.19 12.38 18.65
C PRO A 561 2.29 13.82 18.12
N GLU A 562 3.42 14.26 17.58
CA GLU A 562 3.61 15.68 17.20
C GLU A 562 2.81 16.06 15.92
N PRO A 563 2.57 17.36 15.59
CA PRO A 563 1.72 17.72 14.45
C PRO A 563 2.30 17.19 13.15
N GLN A 564 1.48 16.55 12.32
CA GLN A 564 2.01 15.73 11.23
C GLN A 564 1.58 16.15 9.85
N VAL A 565 0.43 16.80 9.73
CA VAL A 565 -0.08 17.24 8.43
C VAL A 565 -0.41 18.72 8.45
N GLU A 566 0.23 19.47 7.55
CA GLU A 566 -0.07 20.88 7.30
C GLU A 566 -0.50 21.10 5.85
N LEU A 567 -1.72 21.61 5.67
CA LEU A 567 -2.29 21.96 4.37
C LEU A 567 -2.50 23.47 4.33
N LEU A 568 -1.71 24.17 3.51
CA LEU A 568 -1.51 25.62 3.62
C LEU A 568 -1.73 26.34 2.29
N ASN A 569 -1.98 27.65 2.38
CA ASN A 569 -1.86 28.61 1.28
C ASN A 569 -2.63 28.24 0.00
N GLY A 570 -3.90 27.85 0.15
CA GLY A 570 -4.76 27.51 -0.99
C GLY A 570 -4.48 26.13 -1.61
N SER A 571 -3.79 25.26 -0.87
CA SER A 571 -3.57 23.87 -1.29
C SER A 571 -4.88 23.11 -1.51
N ARG A 572 -4.81 22.06 -2.33
CA ARG A 572 -5.92 21.12 -2.59
C ARG A 572 -5.47 19.70 -2.29
N THR A 573 -6.14 19.03 -1.36
CA THR A 573 -5.68 17.72 -0.87
C THR A 573 -6.81 16.71 -0.72
N GLU A 574 -6.61 15.50 -1.25
CA GLU A 574 -7.45 14.33 -0.92
C GLU A 574 -6.63 13.31 -0.12
N ILE A 575 -7.15 12.86 1.02
CA ILE A 575 -6.63 11.71 1.77
C ILE A 575 -7.77 10.69 1.91
N LEU A 576 -7.72 9.65 1.07
CA LEU A 576 -8.81 8.70 0.81
C LEU A 576 -8.68 7.38 1.58
N GLY A 577 -8.21 7.45 2.82
CA GLY A 577 -8.10 6.33 3.75
C GLY A 577 -6.85 6.46 4.61
N ALA A 578 -7.00 6.26 5.91
CA ALA A 578 -5.95 6.59 6.86
C ALA A 578 -6.07 5.81 8.17
N MET A 579 -4.99 5.17 8.60
CA MET A 579 -4.88 4.53 9.93
C MET A 579 -3.83 5.24 10.79
N TRP A 580 -4.28 5.95 11.83
CA TRP A 580 -3.45 6.95 12.50
C TRP A 580 -3.18 6.61 13.97
N TYR A 581 -1.92 6.31 14.32
CA TYR A 581 -1.52 6.11 15.71
C TYR A 581 -1.31 7.42 16.45
N ALA A 582 -2.13 7.68 17.47
CA ALA A 582 -2.04 8.90 18.28
C ALA A 582 -1.02 8.85 19.43
N GLY A 583 -0.19 7.79 19.47
CA GLY A 583 0.91 7.63 20.42
C GLY A 583 0.66 6.61 21.54
N PHE A 584 1.72 6.33 22.31
CA PHE A 584 1.75 5.28 23.34
C PHE A 584 1.46 5.79 24.76
N GLY A 585 1.43 7.11 25.01
CA GLY A 585 1.29 7.65 26.38
C GLY A 585 0.70 9.06 26.48
N ASP A 586 1.19 10.02 25.70
CA ASP A 586 0.85 11.44 25.91
C ASP A 586 -0.41 11.90 25.17
N VAL A 587 -1.20 12.76 25.83
CA VAL A 587 -2.28 13.50 25.17
C VAL A 587 -1.69 14.68 24.41
N VAL A 588 -1.84 14.66 23.09
CA VAL A 588 -1.35 15.71 22.22
C VAL A 588 -2.32 16.86 22.19
N VAL A 589 -1.82 18.05 22.54
CA VAL A 589 -2.62 19.28 22.53
C VAL A 589 -2.65 19.95 21.15
N LYS A 590 -1.57 19.81 20.36
CA LYS A 590 -1.50 20.31 18.98
C LYS A 590 -2.37 19.45 18.06
N PRO A 591 -2.92 20.04 16.98
CA PRO A 591 -3.71 19.26 16.04
C PRO A 591 -2.88 18.25 15.27
N GLY A 592 -3.44 17.06 15.00
CA GLY A 592 -2.83 16.07 14.11
C GLY A 592 -2.81 16.57 12.66
N ILE A 593 -3.91 17.18 12.22
CA ILE A 593 -4.05 17.85 10.92
C ILE A 593 -4.38 19.32 11.11
N ARG A 594 -3.62 20.19 10.47
CA ARG A 594 -3.91 21.62 10.37
C ARG A 594 -4.16 22.01 8.93
N ILE A 595 -5.35 22.54 8.66
CA ILE A 595 -5.80 22.99 7.33
C ILE A 595 -6.05 24.49 7.42
N VAL A 596 -5.28 25.29 6.68
CA VAL A 596 -5.38 26.77 6.72
C VAL A 596 -5.65 27.30 5.33
N ASP A 597 -6.81 27.96 5.17
CA ASP A 597 -7.26 28.59 3.93
C ASP A 597 -7.03 27.69 2.70
N SER A 598 -7.33 26.40 2.87
CA SER A 598 -7.05 25.32 1.90
C SER A 598 -8.25 24.39 1.77
N ALA A 599 -8.37 23.76 0.59
CA ALA A 599 -9.43 22.82 0.30
C ALA A 599 -8.96 21.38 0.51
N ALA A 600 -9.70 20.60 1.28
CA ALA A 600 -9.36 19.24 1.60
C ALA A 600 -10.58 18.33 1.66
N THR A 601 -10.36 17.08 1.29
CA THR A 601 -11.28 15.96 1.53
C THR A 601 -10.54 14.86 2.28
N LEU A 602 -11.08 14.47 3.44
CA LEU A 602 -10.57 13.39 4.26
C LEU A 602 -11.65 12.31 4.36
N VAL A 603 -11.33 11.07 3.96
CA VAL A 603 -12.29 9.96 3.90
C VAL A 603 -11.73 8.71 4.58
N GLY A 604 -12.53 8.04 5.41
CA GLY A 604 -12.17 6.76 6.02
C GLY A 604 -10.96 6.84 6.95
N HIS A 605 -10.91 7.89 7.78
CA HIS A 605 -9.83 8.08 8.74
C HIS A 605 -10.19 7.45 10.08
N ARG A 606 -9.22 6.73 10.67
CA ARG A 606 -9.33 6.14 12.00
C ARG A 606 -8.12 6.49 12.84
N GLN A 607 -8.37 7.04 14.03
CA GLN A 607 -7.37 7.14 15.08
C GLN A 607 -7.31 5.85 15.90
N HIS A 608 -6.11 5.38 16.19
CA HIS A 608 -5.84 4.24 17.06
C HIS A 608 -4.78 4.60 18.10
N SER A 609 -4.79 3.93 19.26
CA SER A 609 -3.85 4.19 20.34
C SER A 609 -3.51 2.91 21.08
N PHE A 610 -2.23 2.72 21.38
CA PHE A 610 -1.71 1.60 22.17
C PHE A 610 -1.52 2.00 23.64
N GLY A 611 -2.42 2.86 24.16
CA GLY A 611 -2.36 3.40 25.51
C GLY A 611 -3.33 4.57 25.73
N SER A 612 -2.94 5.54 26.55
CA SER A 612 -3.71 6.77 26.79
C SER A 612 -3.49 7.86 25.74
N GLY A 613 -2.54 7.66 24.81
CA GLY A 613 -2.16 8.64 23.81
C GLY A 613 -3.33 8.99 22.88
N ARG A 614 -3.59 10.28 22.68
CA ARG A 614 -4.62 10.75 21.74
C ARG A 614 -4.36 12.18 21.27
N TRP A 615 -4.75 12.51 20.04
CA TRP A 615 -4.96 13.90 19.66
C TRP A 615 -6.27 14.39 20.27
N LYS A 616 -6.20 15.44 21.10
CA LYS A 616 -7.42 16.05 21.66
C LYS A 616 -8.21 16.80 20.59
N ASN A 617 -7.49 17.54 19.75
CA ASN A 617 -8.01 18.18 18.56
C ASN A 617 -7.39 17.41 17.39
N TRP A 618 -8.11 16.49 16.77
CA TRP A 618 -7.50 15.67 15.72
C TRP A 618 -7.34 16.47 14.43
N ILE A 619 -8.39 17.18 14.02
CA ILE A 619 -8.37 18.01 12.81
C ILE A 619 -8.76 19.43 13.18
N GLU A 620 -7.96 20.38 12.74
CA GLU A 620 -8.22 21.80 12.86
C GLU A 620 -8.29 22.43 11.47
N VAL A 621 -9.42 23.07 11.16
CA VAL A 621 -9.61 23.82 9.92
C VAL A 621 -9.77 25.30 10.28
N GLN A 622 -8.90 26.12 9.71
CA GLN A 622 -8.95 27.58 9.80
C GLN A 622 -9.28 28.15 8.43
N ARG A 623 -10.31 28.99 8.35
CA ARG A 623 -10.70 29.64 7.10
C ARG A 623 -11.16 31.07 7.38
N LYS A 624 -10.45 32.06 6.85
CA LYS A 624 -10.78 33.49 7.00
C LYS A 624 -11.02 33.92 8.47
N GLY A 625 -10.23 33.39 9.41
CA GLY A 625 -10.34 33.68 10.85
C GLY A 625 -11.41 32.86 11.59
N GLU A 626 -12.25 32.08 10.89
CA GLU A 626 -13.14 31.09 11.51
C GLU A 626 -12.41 29.77 11.74
N LYS A 627 -12.93 28.98 12.71
CA LYS A 627 -12.31 27.73 13.15
C LYS A 627 -13.33 26.61 13.26
N PHE A 628 -12.97 25.44 12.71
CA PHE A 628 -13.63 24.17 12.92
C PHE A 628 -12.67 23.18 13.59
N LEU A 629 -13.19 22.36 14.51
CA LEU A 629 -12.44 21.35 15.25
C LEU A 629 -13.15 19.99 15.15
N TRP A 630 -12.40 18.96 14.82
CA TRP A 630 -12.82 17.57 14.95
C TRP A 630 -12.05 16.90 16.09
N THR A 631 -12.77 16.22 16.98
CA THR A 631 -12.22 15.67 18.23
C THR A 631 -12.56 14.19 18.45
N ASP A 632 -13.26 13.55 17.50
CA ASP A 632 -13.64 12.14 17.62
C ASP A 632 -12.53 11.20 17.13
N TRP A 633 -12.64 9.91 17.43
CA TRP A 633 -11.68 8.87 17.07
C TRP A 633 -11.79 8.39 15.62
N THR A 634 -12.95 8.59 14.99
CA THR A 634 -13.21 8.15 13.62
C THR A 634 -13.72 9.32 12.81
N LEU A 635 -13.50 9.28 11.50
CA LEU A 635 -14.05 10.22 10.55
C LEU A 635 -14.35 9.49 9.24
N ASP A 636 -15.64 9.38 8.93
CA ASP A 636 -16.13 8.90 7.64
C ASP A 636 -15.69 9.78 6.49
N PHE A 637 -16.10 11.05 6.56
CA PHE A 637 -15.91 12.00 5.49
C PHE A 637 -15.96 13.43 6.04
N LEU A 638 -14.87 14.19 5.87
CA LEU A 638 -14.82 15.65 6.05
C LEU A 638 -14.56 16.33 4.71
N SER A 639 -15.37 17.36 4.41
CA SER A 639 -15.10 18.31 3.34
C SER A 639 -14.87 19.72 3.88
N THR A 640 -13.78 20.35 3.45
CA THR A 640 -13.51 21.78 3.62
C THR A 640 -13.70 22.57 2.32
N ALA A 641 -14.02 21.88 1.22
CA ALA A 641 -14.06 22.45 -0.12
C ALA A 641 -15.36 23.20 -0.39
N THR A 642 -15.26 24.38 -1.00
CA THR A 642 -16.38 25.16 -1.52
C THR A 642 -16.70 24.78 -2.97
N GLN A 643 -17.79 25.31 -3.52
CA GLN A 643 -18.10 25.13 -4.94
C GLN A 643 -17.01 25.73 -5.85
N ALA A 644 -16.39 26.85 -5.43
CA ALA A 644 -15.28 27.48 -6.17
C ALA A 644 -14.06 26.57 -6.23
N ASP A 645 -13.78 25.82 -5.16
CA ASP A 645 -12.67 24.86 -5.13
C ASP A 645 -12.93 23.70 -6.10
N LEU A 646 -14.15 23.14 -6.10
CA LEU A 646 -14.53 22.11 -7.05
C LEU A 646 -14.43 22.59 -8.50
N ASP A 647 -14.86 23.82 -8.78
CA ASP A 647 -14.77 24.39 -10.12
C ASP A 647 -13.32 24.68 -10.53
N ALA A 648 -12.45 25.01 -9.58
CA ALA A 648 -11.02 25.12 -9.82
C ALA A 648 -10.38 23.75 -10.12
N VAL A 649 -10.77 22.69 -9.41
CA VAL A 649 -10.32 21.32 -9.70
C VAL A 649 -10.80 20.85 -11.08
N LYS A 650 -12.05 21.15 -11.48
CA LYS A 650 -12.54 20.82 -12.83
C LYS A 650 -11.68 21.45 -13.94
N LYS A 651 -11.09 22.63 -13.71
CA LYS A 651 -10.17 23.26 -14.67
C LYS A 651 -8.84 22.48 -14.79
N LEU A 652 -8.40 21.79 -13.74
CA LEU A 652 -7.23 20.90 -13.80
C LEU A 652 -7.46 19.62 -14.61
N LYS A 653 -8.73 19.20 -14.77
CA LYS A 653 -9.11 18.01 -15.56
C LYS A 653 -9.21 18.28 -17.06
N LYS A 654 -9.14 19.54 -17.50
CA LYS A 654 -9.15 19.88 -18.92
C LYS A 654 -7.73 19.64 -19.49
N PRO A 655 -7.62 18.95 -20.64
CA PRO A 655 -6.33 18.57 -21.21
C PRO A 655 -5.44 19.75 -21.56
#